data_AF-A0A834HC95-F1
#
_entry.id   AF-A0A834HC95-F1
#
_cell.length_a   1.000
_cell.length_b   1.000
_cell.length_c   1.000
_cell.angle_alpha   90.00
_cell.angle_beta   90.00
_cell.angle_gamma   90.00
#
_symmetry.space_group_name_H-M   'P 1'
#
loop_
_entity.id
_entity.type
_entity.pdbx_description
1 polymer ?
#
loop_
_entity_poly.entity_id
_entity_poly.type
_entity_poly.pdbx_seq_one_letter_code
_entity_poly.pdbx_strand_id
1 'polypeptide(L)'
;MCTPQCIIEKLGGLAFDEAIKAGKYVLHYTKNLQKLQVKLRDLGGCMETITRKVNEAIGRGDEIEVNVRHWRTDAESLKDDIEQLIGESTTKANISCIACSCPNIVWRYKFSKQAEEKMAGADELIVKYNDFNHQISHPRSHYKENLQKLIDKQRDLGDCRETITREVSEANGRGDEIEDNVSRWQTDADSLLDDIEQFIRESTNICSTECPSPDITWQYKFSKQAEEKIEGADGLIIKYHNFNHQISHPRPRPPELESLSDKNYVNFDSRASIFKDIMDALRDSNANMIGVFGLGGVGKTTLVKEVAEQMRKDGIFKQVAMAVVSRDLNVKEVQSRLAASLNFKFKAEANDQLGRATELWNKLTNGDKYLIILDDTWEKVDLKEIGIPCTDKKKSCKVVLTSRKEDLLRTTMKADRNFRIGVLSEAEAMDLFKKKVGKTIESQPEIDSLAQEVCRKCKGLPVAINAIGAALEDKPCSTWRNALVKLERHMFTQIEGVDPSVLASLYVSYDMLRSPDAQSHSRSSDAQSRSDAQSCFLLCCLFHEDAEIPIDELTRLCIARSLLAQNPFTLDEARNAVHTVVDDLKSASLLTTGSHENVVRIHDVIRDVGISIAGDQDEAFLIDHGAPQWPLIPTNAPSYSAISLAFKDIKRLPSGLVYPQLHTLIVENSKISDVEFPDNFFNGMTQLSVLEITTMRMQRLPSSFAKLAKLRMLYLDGCKLADIAVLKHLKSNLKVLGIRRSSIEALPPEIGQLTSLRVLDLEDCDKLKVIPRGVISNLTGLEELYFPFEFAEWKATIDEQQDTSNRDNVSLEDLRRLLNDGQLTTLHIHIPDVKLLPNDDLIFANLKGFKISVGSKFGYWEGKFGTTRTCMLKAEGIQLRNEFISLVDKAEVLLLKGIQLTVYPFRLSNKLTVLTIEKFELKYLFTPTTAKELVHLEKLEVKSCEIMEGIVGFEGQKDENEITGEVKFSKLKQLKLTSLPNLISFFAKKEEMGTTMGSFSTRAQPLFNEQVIFPVLKRLTIAGLGSIIKIWDKQLVVVWQEQGSFCQLTNLEVRDCSKLMHVFPSNMHPLLKNLEELKVEGCRTMKGIAKFEGERDEDGVRNEIVSPAREHLEMVGVTEIEDKQPLPESRKEVESLCRPLNNDDIIVFPRLKTVTLWELPKLKSFYSETQGIFSHKVQRTSLPFFT
;
A
#
# COMPACT_ATOMS: atom_id res chain seq x y z
N MET A 1 24.02 -121.55 17.80
CA MET A 1 22.76 -121.66 18.58
C MET A 1 23.11 -121.74 20.06
N CYS A 2 22.55 -120.85 20.87
CA CYS A 2 22.18 -121.03 22.28
C CYS A 2 21.31 -119.80 22.65
N THR A 3 20.32 -119.98 23.53
CA THR A 3 19.10 -119.15 23.54
C THR A 3 19.14 -117.92 24.45
N PRO A 4 18.28 -116.90 24.22
CA PRO A 4 18.43 -115.55 24.78
C PRO A 4 17.86 -115.38 26.21
N GLN A 5 18.08 -116.34 27.11
CA GLN A 5 17.37 -116.37 28.40
C GLN A 5 18.25 -116.07 29.63
N CYS A 6 19.58 -116.07 29.49
CA CYS A 6 20.52 -115.86 30.60
C CYS A 6 21.01 -114.39 30.77
N ILE A 7 20.68 -113.49 29.83
CA ILE A 7 21.07 -112.06 29.88
C ILE A 7 19.94 -111.18 30.45
N ILE A 8 18.68 -111.63 30.38
CA ILE A 8 17.50 -110.85 30.78
C ILE A 8 17.37 -110.72 32.31
N GLU A 9 17.96 -111.64 33.09
CA GLU A 9 17.78 -111.69 34.56
C GLU A 9 18.71 -110.79 35.39
N LYS A 10 19.57 -109.94 34.80
CA LYS A 10 20.53 -109.12 35.56
C LYS A 10 20.56 -107.60 35.29
N LEU A 11 19.66 -107.06 34.46
CA LEU A 11 19.51 -105.61 34.26
C LEU A 11 18.04 -105.17 34.27
N GLY A 12 17.29 -105.62 35.27
CA GLY A 12 15.89 -105.21 35.51
C GLY A 12 15.78 -104.07 36.53
N GLY A 13 15.88 -102.81 36.08
CA GLY A 13 15.68 -101.65 36.94
C GLY A 13 16.11 -100.34 36.29
N LEU A 14 15.16 -99.66 35.62
CA LEU A 14 15.34 -98.48 34.75
C LEU A 14 15.97 -98.80 33.37
N ALA A 15 15.38 -98.22 32.30
CA ALA A 15 15.77 -98.25 30.87
C ALA A 15 15.04 -99.20 29.88
N PHE A 16 13.88 -99.79 30.19
CA PHE A 16 13.14 -100.63 29.21
C PHE A 16 12.61 -99.83 28.00
N ASP A 17 12.06 -98.63 28.22
CA ASP A 17 11.63 -97.73 27.14
C ASP A 17 12.81 -97.17 26.31
N GLU A 18 13.96 -96.91 26.95
CA GLU A 18 15.17 -96.49 26.23
C GLU A 18 15.74 -97.62 25.39
N ALA A 19 15.70 -98.88 25.86
CA ALA A 19 16.09 -100.03 25.06
C ALA A 19 15.17 -100.24 23.84
N ILE A 20 13.85 -100.04 23.99
CA ILE A 20 12.89 -100.10 22.87
C ILE A 20 13.14 -98.94 21.89
N LYS A 21 13.37 -97.71 22.36
CA LYS A 21 13.75 -96.57 21.51
C LYS A 21 15.07 -96.84 20.77
N ALA A 22 16.10 -97.32 21.46
CA ALA A 22 17.39 -97.66 20.86
C ALA A 22 17.26 -98.76 19.78
N GLY A 23 16.46 -99.79 20.04
CA GLY A 23 16.13 -100.83 19.07
C GLY A 23 15.50 -100.28 17.79
N LYS A 24 14.55 -99.33 17.90
CA LYS A 24 13.94 -98.66 16.72
C LYS A 24 14.97 -97.94 15.86
N TYR A 25 15.87 -97.15 16.47
CA TYR A 25 16.93 -96.44 15.73
C TYR A 25 17.85 -97.42 14.99
N VAL A 26 18.26 -98.54 15.61
CA VAL A 26 19.10 -99.56 14.97
C VAL A 26 18.39 -100.25 13.81
N LEU A 27 17.12 -100.63 13.99
CA LEU A 27 16.29 -101.29 12.96
C LEU A 27 15.98 -100.37 11.78
N HIS A 28 15.75 -99.08 12.03
CA HIS A 28 15.41 -98.10 10.99
C HIS A 28 16.61 -97.31 10.45
N TYR A 29 17.84 -97.60 10.89
CA TYR A 29 19.09 -96.93 10.47
C TYR A 29 19.16 -96.61 8.97
N THR A 30 19.01 -97.61 8.10
CA THR A 30 19.08 -97.41 6.64
C THR A 30 17.93 -96.52 6.12
N LYS A 31 16.73 -96.64 6.71
CA LYS A 31 15.55 -95.85 6.35
C LYS A 31 15.67 -94.39 6.80
N ASN A 32 16.25 -94.15 7.98
CA ASN A 32 16.51 -92.80 8.50
C ASN A 32 17.61 -92.10 7.69
N LEU A 33 18.68 -92.80 7.31
CA LEU A 33 19.70 -92.25 6.40
C LEU A 33 19.15 -91.96 4.99
N GLN A 34 18.31 -92.83 4.43
CA GLN A 34 17.65 -92.58 3.14
C GLN A 34 16.72 -91.35 3.20
N LYS A 35 15.96 -91.19 4.28
CA LYS A 35 15.14 -89.99 4.50
C LYS A 35 16.00 -88.72 4.66
N LEU A 36 17.11 -88.80 5.40
CA LEU A 36 18.05 -87.69 5.54
C LEU A 36 18.66 -87.29 4.18
N GLN A 37 18.98 -88.25 3.32
CA GLN A 37 19.42 -87.99 1.94
C GLN A 37 18.36 -87.31 1.06
N VAL A 38 17.07 -87.59 1.29
CA VAL A 38 15.98 -86.84 0.64
C VAL A 38 15.92 -85.42 1.18
N LYS A 39 15.96 -85.23 2.50
CA LYS A 39 15.95 -83.88 3.12
C LYS A 39 17.14 -83.02 2.74
N LEU A 40 18.32 -83.62 2.59
CA LEU A 40 19.52 -82.94 2.07
C LEU A 40 19.29 -82.42 0.64
N ARG A 41 18.60 -83.19 -0.21
CA ARG A 41 18.26 -82.79 -1.59
C ARG A 41 17.22 -81.68 -1.60
N ASP A 42 16.19 -81.78 -0.76
CA ASP A 42 15.15 -80.76 -0.63
C ASP A 42 15.76 -79.42 -0.17
N LEU A 43 16.61 -79.44 0.87
CA LEU A 43 17.33 -78.26 1.38
C LEU A 43 18.28 -77.69 0.30
N GLY A 44 19.01 -78.54 -0.42
CA GLY A 44 19.88 -78.12 -1.53
C GLY A 44 19.13 -77.37 -2.63
N GLY A 45 17.94 -77.84 -3.03
CA GLY A 45 17.09 -77.15 -4.01
C GLY A 45 16.59 -75.77 -3.53
N CYS A 46 16.31 -75.62 -2.24
CA CYS A 46 15.99 -74.32 -1.63
C CYS A 46 17.21 -73.37 -1.69
N MET A 47 18.41 -73.87 -1.36
CA MET A 47 19.66 -73.10 -1.37
C MET A 47 20.04 -72.63 -2.78
N GLU A 48 19.90 -73.48 -3.80
CA GLU A 48 20.10 -73.10 -5.21
C GLU A 48 19.11 -72.00 -5.64
N THR A 49 17.84 -72.12 -5.23
CA THR A 49 16.79 -71.14 -5.54
C THR A 49 17.06 -69.78 -4.91
N ILE A 50 17.45 -69.75 -3.62
CA ILE A 50 17.88 -68.50 -2.95
C ILE A 50 19.13 -67.93 -3.61
N THR A 51 20.15 -68.75 -3.89
CA THR A 51 21.40 -68.27 -4.50
C THR A 51 21.16 -67.60 -5.84
N ARG A 52 20.28 -68.18 -6.70
CA ARG A 52 19.87 -67.55 -7.96
C ARG A 52 19.17 -66.21 -7.72
N LYS A 53 18.14 -66.17 -6.86
CA LYS A 53 17.37 -64.93 -6.57
C LYS A 53 18.27 -63.84 -5.96
N VAL A 54 19.19 -64.20 -5.08
CA VAL A 54 20.18 -63.29 -4.48
C VAL A 54 21.12 -62.72 -5.54
N ASN A 55 21.62 -63.54 -6.46
CA ASN A 55 22.45 -63.05 -7.56
C ASN A 55 21.67 -62.12 -8.52
N GLU A 56 20.39 -62.41 -8.77
CA GLU A 56 19.49 -61.52 -9.53
C GLU A 56 19.25 -60.19 -8.82
N ALA A 57 19.12 -60.19 -7.49
CA ALA A 57 18.98 -58.99 -6.66
C ALA A 57 20.27 -58.15 -6.61
N ILE A 58 21.42 -58.79 -6.42
CA ILE A 58 22.74 -58.13 -6.53
C ILE A 58 22.93 -57.52 -7.93
N GLY A 59 22.51 -58.22 -8.98
CA GLY A 59 22.53 -57.71 -10.36
C GLY A 59 21.63 -56.49 -10.62
N ARG A 60 20.62 -56.25 -9.78
CA ARG A 60 19.79 -55.02 -9.77
C ARG A 60 20.32 -53.93 -8.83
N GLY A 61 21.29 -54.25 -7.97
CA GLY A 61 21.77 -53.34 -6.92
C GLY A 61 20.91 -53.32 -5.65
N ASP A 62 19.98 -54.26 -5.50
CA ASP A 62 19.13 -54.41 -4.30
C ASP A 62 19.98 -54.91 -3.11
N GLU A 63 19.64 -54.51 -1.88
CA GLU A 63 20.26 -55.07 -0.67
C GLU A 63 19.48 -56.30 -0.17
N ILE A 64 20.21 -57.38 0.13
CA ILE A 64 19.66 -58.68 0.55
C ILE A 64 19.28 -58.64 2.04
N GLU A 65 18.08 -59.11 2.39
CA GLU A 65 17.62 -59.09 3.79
C GLU A 65 18.50 -59.96 4.73
N VAL A 66 18.62 -59.54 5.98
CA VAL A 66 19.54 -60.14 6.97
C VAL A 66 19.14 -61.58 7.36
N ASN A 67 17.84 -61.85 7.44
CA ASN A 67 17.25 -63.19 7.60
C ASN A 67 17.74 -64.17 6.52
N VAL A 68 17.81 -63.76 5.24
CA VAL A 68 18.29 -64.57 4.12
C VAL A 68 19.78 -64.89 4.26
N ARG A 69 20.58 -63.92 4.74
CA ARG A 69 22.02 -64.11 4.98
C ARG A 69 22.27 -65.13 6.09
N HIS A 70 21.60 -64.99 7.24
CA HIS A 70 21.71 -65.94 8.36
C HIS A 70 21.20 -67.34 7.98
N TRP A 71 20.02 -67.44 7.35
CA TRP A 71 19.47 -68.72 6.90
C TRP A 71 20.43 -69.46 5.96
N ARG A 72 21.12 -68.73 5.08
CA ARG A 72 22.10 -69.33 4.17
C ARG A 72 23.30 -69.90 4.91
N THR A 73 23.86 -69.20 5.90
CA THR A 73 24.95 -69.72 6.74
C THR A 73 24.52 -70.95 7.53
N ASP A 74 23.32 -70.93 8.13
CA ASP A 74 22.77 -72.06 8.88
C ASP A 74 22.53 -73.27 7.96
N ALA A 75 22.03 -73.05 6.74
CA ALA A 75 21.79 -74.10 5.74
C ALA A 75 23.08 -74.68 5.16
N GLU A 76 24.09 -73.86 4.86
CA GLU A 76 25.42 -74.30 4.43
C GLU A 76 26.08 -75.15 5.54
N SER A 77 26.07 -74.68 6.80
CA SER A 77 26.61 -75.44 7.93
C SER A 77 25.86 -76.75 8.19
N LEU A 78 24.52 -76.76 8.09
CA LEU A 78 23.75 -77.99 8.30
C LEU A 78 23.94 -78.99 7.17
N LYS A 79 24.09 -78.52 5.93
CA LYS A 79 24.37 -79.35 4.76
C LYS A 79 25.70 -80.09 4.93
N ASP A 80 26.77 -79.38 5.27
CA ASP A 80 28.10 -79.94 5.47
C ASP A 80 28.11 -80.99 6.61
N ASP A 81 27.44 -80.68 7.74
CA ASP A 81 27.24 -81.61 8.85
C ASP A 81 26.53 -82.91 8.42
N ILE A 82 25.52 -82.81 7.55
CA ILE A 82 24.76 -83.96 7.05
C ILE A 82 25.60 -84.78 6.05
N GLU A 83 26.34 -84.12 5.16
CA GLU A 83 27.23 -84.79 4.21
C GLU A 83 28.37 -85.52 4.95
N GLN A 84 28.96 -84.91 5.98
CA GLN A 84 29.92 -85.56 6.87
C GLN A 84 29.30 -86.76 7.60
N LEU A 85 28.09 -86.61 8.18
CA LEU A 85 27.40 -87.72 8.87
C LEU A 85 27.17 -88.92 7.94
N ILE A 86 26.74 -88.65 6.70
CA ILE A 86 26.52 -89.69 5.69
C ILE A 86 27.86 -90.36 5.31
N GLY A 87 28.91 -89.58 5.06
CA GLY A 87 30.26 -90.10 4.76
C GLY A 87 30.84 -90.96 5.89
N GLU A 88 30.75 -90.50 7.14
CA GLU A 88 31.18 -91.27 8.31
C GLU A 88 30.33 -92.54 8.53
N SER A 89 29.03 -92.50 8.22
CA SER A 89 28.16 -93.66 8.38
C SER A 89 28.50 -94.79 7.39
N THR A 90 28.86 -94.46 6.15
CA THR A 90 29.23 -95.46 5.12
C THR A 90 30.54 -96.18 5.44
N THR A 91 31.47 -95.48 6.11
CA THR A 91 32.78 -96.02 6.51
C THR A 91 32.74 -96.73 7.87
N LYS A 92 32.14 -96.13 8.92
CA LYS A 92 32.23 -96.66 10.30
C LYS A 92 31.17 -97.70 10.66
N ALA A 93 29.97 -97.67 10.05
CA ALA A 93 28.90 -98.63 10.39
C ALA A 93 29.05 -100.01 9.71
N ASN A 94 29.95 -100.11 8.72
CA ASN A 94 30.24 -101.33 7.97
C ASN A 94 31.55 -102.03 8.40
N ILE A 95 32.26 -101.50 9.40
CA ILE A 95 33.44 -102.16 9.99
C ILE A 95 32.98 -103.39 10.78
N SER A 96 33.42 -104.57 10.38
CA SER A 96 33.08 -105.85 11.02
C SER A 96 33.72 -105.99 12.41
N CYS A 97 32.96 -106.53 13.36
CA CYS A 97 33.51 -106.91 14.66
C CYS A 97 34.31 -108.21 14.52
N ILE A 98 35.48 -108.29 15.16
CA ILE A 98 36.54 -109.30 14.96
C ILE A 98 36.08 -110.77 15.21
N ALA A 99 34.90 -111.00 15.78
CA ALA A 99 34.38 -112.33 16.07
C ALA A 99 33.17 -112.81 15.23
N CYS A 100 32.47 -111.92 14.50
CA CYS A 100 31.29 -112.29 13.68
C CYS A 100 30.93 -111.18 12.68
N SER A 101 30.46 -111.55 11.48
CA SER A 101 30.04 -110.65 10.38
C SER A 101 28.71 -109.91 10.64
N CYS A 102 28.57 -109.30 11.82
CA CYS A 102 27.43 -108.48 12.21
C CYS A 102 27.79 -106.99 12.15
N PRO A 103 26.93 -106.10 11.59
CA PRO A 103 27.17 -104.66 11.57
C PRO A 103 27.27 -104.06 12.97
N ASN A 104 28.03 -102.97 13.13
CA ASN A 104 28.22 -102.35 14.44
C ASN A 104 26.94 -101.63 14.93
N ILE A 105 26.21 -102.30 15.82
CA ILE A 105 24.92 -101.85 16.37
C ILE A 105 25.03 -100.50 17.10
N VAL A 106 26.14 -100.23 17.80
CA VAL A 106 26.33 -98.97 18.56
C VAL A 106 26.46 -97.79 17.60
N TRP A 107 27.22 -97.93 16.52
CA TRP A 107 27.32 -96.89 15.49
C TRP A 107 26.00 -96.73 14.72
N ARG A 108 25.28 -97.82 14.42
CA ARG A 108 23.94 -97.73 13.79
C ARG A 108 22.93 -96.99 14.65
N TYR A 109 22.92 -97.22 15.97
CA TYR A 109 22.11 -96.44 16.91
C TYR A 109 22.48 -94.95 16.83
N LYS A 110 23.77 -94.62 17.01
CA LYS A 110 24.26 -93.24 17.08
C LYS A 110 23.96 -92.47 15.79
N PHE A 111 24.33 -93.01 14.63
CA PHE A 111 24.08 -92.35 13.34
C PHE A 111 22.58 -92.26 13.00
N SER A 112 21.77 -93.25 13.35
CA SER A 112 20.32 -93.20 13.11
C SER A 112 19.62 -92.14 13.96
N LYS A 113 20.06 -91.96 15.22
CA LYS A 113 19.59 -90.89 16.10
C LYS A 113 20.02 -89.52 15.60
N GLN A 114 21.31 -89.35 15.27
CA GLN A 114 21.82 -88.10 14.69
C GLN A 114 21.17 -87.76 13.34
N ALA A 115 20.82 -88.76 12.52
CA ALA A 115 20.07 -88.55 11.30
C ALA A 115 18.65 -88.02 11.57
N GLU A 116 17.98 -88.47 12.64
CA GLU A 116 16.65 -87.98 13.01
C GLU A 116 16.70 -86.54 13.57
N GLU A 117 17.72 -86.23 14.38
CA GLU A 117 18.02 -84.87 14.85
C GLU A 117 18.31 -83.91 13.69
N LYS A 118 19.15 -84.32 12.72
CA LYS A 118 19.49 -83.50 11.55
C LYS A 118 18.34 -83.37 10.54
N MET A 119 17.46 -84.38 10.42
CA MET A 119 16.22 -84.26 9.64
C MET A 119 15.31 -83.15 10.20
N ALA A 120 15.14 -83.07 11.52
CA ALA A 120 14.33 -82.04 12.15
C ALA A 120 14.89 -80.62 11.90
N GLY A 121 16.21 -80.44 11.99
CA GLY A 121 16.86 -79.17 11.65
C GLY A 121 16.70 -78.78 10.18
N ALA A 122 16.75 -79.75 9.26
CA ALA A 122 16.52 -79.49 7.83
C ALA A 122 15.05 -79.09 7.56
N ASP A 123 14.09 -79.72 8.23
CA ASP A 123 12.67 -79.35 8.15
C ASP A 123 12.41 -77.93 8.69
N GLU A 124 13.04 -77.55 9.80
CA GLU A 124 12.93 -76.19 10.35
C GLU A 124 13.47 -75.11 9.38
N LEU A 125 14.63 -75.36 8.76
CA LEU A 125 15.18 -74.46 7.74
C LEU A 125 14.31 -74.41 6.47
N ILE A 126 13.72 -75.52 6.04
CA ILE A 126 12.80 -75.53 4.89
C ILE A 126 11.51 -74.74 5.21
N VAL A 127 10.99 -74.80 6.43
CA VAL A 127 9.87 -73.94 6.86
C VAL A 127 10.26 -72.46 6.82
N LYS A 128 11.36 -72.08 7.48
CA LYS A 128 11.87 -70.69 7.48
C LYS A 128 12.09 -70.14 6.07
N TYR A 129 12.60 -70.97 5.15
CA TYR A 129 12.75 -70.59 3.74
C TYR A 129 11.41 -70.18 3.11
N ASN A 130 10.34 -70.94 3.32
CA ASN A 130 9.04 -70.64 2.73
C ASN A 130 8.47 -69.30 3.22
N ASP A 131 8.76 -68.90 4.46
CA ASP A 131 8.27 -67.63 5.04
C ASP A 131 8.85 -66.39 4.33
N PHE A 132 10.13 -66.41 3.94
CA PHE A 132 10.79 -65.25 3.31
C PHE A 132 11.04 -65.38 1.79
N ASN A 133 10.85 -66.56 1.18
CA ASN A 133 11.16 -66.79 -0.24
C ASN A 133 10.38 -65.86 -1.22
N HIS A 134 9.31 -65.21 -0.77
CA HIS A 134 8.55 -64.22 -1.53
C HIS A 134 9.18 -62.82 -1.57
N GLN A 135 10.01 -62.46 -0.57
CA GLN A 135 10.65 -61.15 -0.46
C GLN A 135 12.06 -61.31 0.14
N ILE A 136 13.08 -61.19 -0.70
CA ILE A 136 14.49 -61.52 -0.34
C ILE A 136 15.44 -60.31 -0.37
N SER A 137 14.98 -59.16 -0.88
CA SER A 137 15.79 -57.96 -1.08
C SER A 137 14.92 -56.71 -1.21
N HIS A 138 15.52 -55.53 -0.99
CA HIS A 138 14.86 -54.23 -1.15
C HIS A 138 15.76 -53.22 -1.91
N PRO A 139 15.19 -52.23 -2.63
CA PRO A 139 15.97 -51.28 -3.43
C PRO A 139 16.81 -50.31 -2.58
N ARG A 140 17.92 -49.84 -3.15
CA ARG A 140 18.85 -48.88 -2.51
C ARG A 140 18.44 -47.43 -2.82
N SER A 141 18.52 -46.52 -1.85
CA SER A 141 17.96 -45.16 -1.97
C SER A 141 18.77 -44.21 -2.87
N HIS A 142 18.09 -43.48 -3.77
CA HIS A 142 18.66 -42.48 -4.70
C HIS A 142 19.03 -41.12 -4.06
N TYR A 143 19.24 -41.07 -2.74
CA TYR A 143 19.38 -39.84 -1.94
C TYR A 143 20.29 -38.75 -2.57
N LYS A 144 21.48 -39.12 -3.04
CA LYS A 144 22.43 -38.15 -3.62
C LYS A 144 21.96 -37.55 -4.95
N GLU A 145 21.27 -38.33 -5.77
CA GLU A 145 20.73 -37.87 -7.06
C GLU A 145 19.53 -36.95 -6.83
N ASN A 146 18.66 -37.29 -5.87
CA ASN A 146 17.51 -36.45 -5.53
C ASN A 146 17.92 -35.16 -4.80
N LEU A 147 18.95 -35.19 -3.95
CA LEU A 147 19.50 -33.96 -3.36
C LEU A 147 20.07 -33.03 -4.43
N GLN A 148 20.78 -33.57 -5.45
CA GLN A 148 21.27 -32.75 -6.56
C GLN A 148 20.13 -32.16 -7.40
N LYS A 149 19.10 -32.96 -7.75
CA LYS A 149 17.91 -32.46 -8.45
C LYS A 149 17.19 -31.36 -7.66
N LEU A 150 17.14 -31.48 -6.33
CA LEU A 150 16.53 -30.47 -5.46
C LEU A 150 17.32 -29.15 -5.49
N ILE A 151 18.66 -29.21 -5.47
CA ILE A 151 19.52 -28.03 -5.63
C ILE A 151 19.31 -27.36 -6.99
N ASP A 152 19.22 -28.16 -8.07
CA ASP A 152 18.96 -27.62 -9.41
C ASP A 152 17.58 -26.93 -9.47
N LYS A 153 16.54 -27.54 -8.88
CA LYS A 153 15.18 -26.97 -8.77
C LYS A 153 15.09 -25.74 -7.86
N GLN A 154 15.90 -25.67 -6.80
CA GLN A 154 16.00 -24.49 -5.94
C GLN A 154 16.46 -23.27 -6.75
N ARG A 155 17.48 -23.45 -7.62
CA ARG A 155 17.96 -22.37 -8.50
C ARG A 155 16.88 -21.97 -9.51
N ASP A 156 16.29 -22.94 -10.21
CA ASP A 156 15.28 -22.66 -11.24
C ASP A 156 14.05 -21.90 -10.66
N LEU A 157 13.60 -22.25 -9.44
CA LEU A 157 12.55 -21.52 -8.73
C LEU A 157 13.00 -20.13 -8.26
N GLY A 158 14.26 -19.99 -7.81
CA GLY A 158 14.87 -18.72 -7.45
C GLY A 158 14.91 -17.71 -8.62
N ASP A 159 15.31 -18.16 -9.81
CA ASP A 159 15.34 -17.33 -11.03
C ASP A 159 13.93 -16.84 -11.42
N CYS A 160 12.91 -17.71 -11.29
CA CYS A 160 11.51 -17.33 -11.48
C CYS A 160 11.05 -16.29 -10.45
N ARG A 161 11.46 -16.45 -9.19
CA ARG A 161 11.11 -15.58 -8.06
C ARG A 161 11.71 -14.18 -8.20
N GLU A 162 12.97 -14.07 -8.61
CA GLU A 162 13.59 -12.78 -8.93
C GLU A 162 12.87 -12.09 -10.10
N THR A 163 12.51 -12.85 -11.14
CA THR A 163 11.80 -12.32 -12.31
C THR A 163 10.44 -11.74 -11.95
N ILE A 164 9.61 -12.47 -11.20
CA ILE A 164 8.33 -11.93 -10.68
C ILE A 164 8.57 -10.73 -9.76
N THR A 165 9.57 -10.77 -8.90
CA THR A 165 9.83 -9.67 -7.95
C THR A 165 10.18 -8.37 -8.69
N ARG A 166 10.89 -8.45 -9.82
CA ARG A 166 11.11 -7.30 -10.72
C ARG A 166 9.80 -6.82 -11.35
N GLU A 167 9.01 -7.71 -11.94
CA GLU A 167 7.76 -7.33 -12.63
C GLU A 167 6.70 -6.78 -11.66
N VAL A 168 6.62 -7.32 -10.45
CA VAL A 168 5.80 -6.82 -9.34
C VAL A 168 6.30 -5.46 -8.84
N SER A 169 7.61 -5.22 -8.83
CA SER A 169 8.17 -3.90 -8.51
C SER A 169 7.79 -2.86 -9.58
N GLU A 170 7.85 -3.24 -10.86
CA GLU A 170 7.39 -2.42 -11.98
C GLU A 170 5.86 -2.14 -11.90
N ALA A 171 5.05 -3.14 -11.56
CA ALA A 171 3.60 -3.03 -11.35
C ALA A 171 3.25 -2.11 -10.17
N ASN A 172 3.95 -2.23 -9.05
CA ASN A 172 3.80 -1.32 -7.90
C ASN A 172 4.23 0.11 -8.26
N GLY A 173 5.22 0.29 -9.14
CA GLY A 173 5.55 1.60 -9.75
C GLY A 173 4.40 2.16 -10.60
N ARG A 174 3.79 1.32 -11.44
CA ARG A 174 2.51 1.61 -12.14
C ARG A 174 1.36 1.86 -11.17
N GLY A 175 1.47 1.47 -9.90
CA GLY A 175 0.41 1.59 -8.89
C GLY A 175 -0.80 0.72 -9.22
N ASP A 176 -0.57 -0.30 -10.05
CA ASP A 176 -1.49 -1.38 -10.27
C ASP A 176 -1.60 -2.18 -8.96
N GLU A 177 -2.72 -2.87 -8.81
CA GLU A 177 -2.89 -3.91 -7.82
C GLU A 177 -2.27 -5.18 -8.38
N ILE A 178 -1.39 -5.82 -7.61
CA ILE A 178 -0.81 -7.11 -7.99
C ILE A 178 -1.93 -8.14 -7.93
N GLU A 179 -2.06 -8.99 -8.95
CA GLU A 179 -3.03 -10.08 -8.87
C GLU A 179 -2.66 -10.97 -7.67
N ASP A 180 -3.65 -11.35 -6.86
CA ASP A 180 -3.39 -12.02 -5.59
C ASP A 180 -2.76 -13.41 -5.77
N ASN A 181 -3.01 -14.05 -6.90
CA ASN A 181 -2.35 -15.30 -7.32
C ASN A 181 -0.81 -15.15 -7.38
N VAL A 182 -0.30 -14.00 -7.82
CA VAL A 182 1.14 -13.67 -7.88
C VAL A 182 1.68 -13.39 -6.48
N SER A 183 0.94 -12.63 -5.66
CA SER A 183 1.36 -12.33 -4.29
C SER A 183 1.42 -13.59 -3.39
N ARG A 184 0.46 -14.51 -3.55
CA ARG A 184 0.50 -15.85 -2.94
C ARG A 184 1.69 -16.64 -3.47
N TRP A 185 1.87 -16.69 -4.79
CA TRP A 185 2.95 -17.44 -5.41
C TRP A 185 4.33 -16.97 -4.93
N GLN A 186 4.55 -15.66 -4.76
CA GLN A 186 5.79 -15.15 -4.16
C GLN A 186 5.97 -15.63 -2.71
N THR A 187 4.89 -15.69 -1.93
CA THR A 187 4.92 -16.16 -0.53
C THR A 187 5.17 -17.67 -0.45
N ASP A 188 4.52 -18.46 -1.31
CA ASP A 188 4.73 -19.91 -1.43
C ASP A 188 6.17 -20.21 -1.90
N ALA A 189 6.69 -19.46 -2.87
CA ALA A 189 8.04 -19.61 -3.40
C ALA A 189 9.10 -19.24 -2.37
N ASP A 190 8.97 -18.10 -1.68
CA ASP A 190 9.89 -17.69 -0.62
C ASP A 190 9.89 -18.72 0.53
N SER A 191 8.70 -19.16 0.98
CA SER A 191 8.58 -20.17 2.04
C SER A 191 9.16 -21.53 1.65
N LEU A 192 9.04 -21.95 0.38
CA LEU A 192 9.60 -23.22 -0.08
C LEU A 192 11.12 -23.11 -0.31
N LEU A 193 11.61 -21.96 -0.79
CA LEU A 193 13.05 -21.72 -0.95
C LEU A 193 13.77 -21.73 0.40
N ASP A 194 13.20 -21.10 1.43
CA ASP A 194 13.71 -21.11 2.81
C ASP A 194 13.73 -22.54 3.41
N ASP A 195 12.65 -23.30 3.23
CA ASP A 195 12.52 -24.70 3.70
C ASP A 195 13.47 -25.66 2.95
N ILE A 196 13.71 -25.44 1.65
CA ILE A 196 14.73 -26.15 0.88
C ILE A 196 16.14 -25.77 1.37
N GLU A 197 16.42 -24.48 1.62
CA GLU A 197 17.74 -24.07 2.09
C GLU A 197 18.04 -24.61 3.49
N GLN A 198 17.06 -24.56 4.41
CA GLN A 198 17.17 -25.17 5.73
C GLN A 198 17.42 -26.68 5.62
N PHE A 199 16.64 -27.39 4.80
CA PHE A 199 16.82 -28.83 4.57
C PHE A 199 18.22 -29.17 4.02
N ILE A 200 18.74 -28.38 3.07
CA ILE A 200 20.10 -28.55 2.53
C ILE A 200 21.15 -28.32 3.63
N ARG A 201 21.02 -27.25 4.43
CA ARG A 201 21.92 -26.94 5.56
C ARG A 201 21.93 -28.06 6.62
N GLU A 202 20.75 -28.59 6.96
CA GLU A 202 20.63 -29.72 7.90
C GLU A 202 21.25 -31.00 7.32
N SER A 203 20.99 -31.30 6.04
CA SER A 203 21.54 -32.47 5.34
C SER A 203 23.07 -32.46 5.22
N THR A 204 23.68 -31.27 5.14
CA THR A 204 25.14 -31.09 5.03
C THR A 204 25.83 -31.12 6.39
N ASN A 205 25.27 -30.49 7.43
CA ASN A 205 25.84 -30.49 8.78
C ASN A 205 26.01 -31.90 9.38
N ILE A 206 25.10 -32.83 9.05
CA ILE A 206 25.13 -34.22 9.54
C ILE A 206 26.28 -35.03 8.91
N CYS A 207 26.83 -34.59 7.77
CA CYS A 207 27.97 -35.25 7.12
C CYS A 207 29.34 -34.86 7.71
N SER A 208 29.39 -33.86 8.61
CA SER A 208 30.64 -33.32 9.19
C SER A 208 31.06 -33.96 10.53
N THR A 209 30.20 -34.75 11.17
CA THR A 209 30.55 -35.50 12.40
C THR A 209 31.07 -36.89 12.05
N GLU A 210 32.20 -37.28 12.64
CA GLU A 210 32.98 -38.48 12.31
C GLU A 210 32.18 -39.81 12.37
N CYS A 211 31.56 -40.22 11.25
CA CYS A 211 30.99 -41.56 11.12
C CYS A 211 31.02 -42.05 9.65
N PRO A 212 31.75 -43.14 9.33
CA PRO A 212 31.90 -43.63 7.96
C PRO A 212 30.72 -44.52 7.50
N SER A 213 29.50 -43.98 7.55
CA SER A 213 28.28 -44.33 6.77
C SER A 213 27.03 -43.81 7.50
N PRO A 214 26.20 -42.93 6.90
CA PRO A 214 24.92 -42.53 7.48
C PRO A 214 23.91 -43.68 7.46
N ASP A 215 23.13 -43.82 8.53
CA ASP A 215 22.03 -44.78 8.68
C ASP A 215 21.13 -44.85 7.43
N ILE A 216 20.83 -46.05 6.94
CA ILE A 216 20.01 -46.27 5.73
C ILE A 216 18.58 -45.74 5.95
N THR A 217 18.07 -45.81 7.19
CA THR A 217 16.79 -45.24 7.60
C THR A 217 16.76 -43.72 7.38
N TRP A 218 17.90 -43.06 7.63
CA TRP A 218 18.09 -41.63 7.42
C TRP A 218 18.14 -41.31 5.92
N GLN A 219 18.93 -42.05 5.13
CA GLN A 219 19.06 -41.82 3.68
C GLN A 219 17.72 -41.99 2.94
N TYR A 220 16.93 -43.00 3.29
CA TYR A 220 15.59 -43.20 2.72
C TYR A 220 14.63 -42.05 3.11
N LYS A 221 14.61 -41.66 4.39
CA LYS A 221 13.76 -40.55 4.87
C LYS A 221 14.08 -39.23 4.16
N PHE A 222 15.35 -38.85 4.09
CA PHE A 222 15.78 -37.62 3.43
C PHE A 222 15.61 -37.69 1.90
N SER A 223 15.78 -38.87 1.27
CA SER A 223 15.50 -39.05 -0.17
C SER A 223 14.03 -38.76 -0.49
N LYS A 224 13.09 -39.25 0.34
CA LYS A 224 11.65 -39.01 0.18
C LYS A 224 11.28 -37.55 0.42
N GLN A 225 11.86 -36.92 1.44
CA GLN A 225 11.67 -35.48 1.70
C GLN A 225 12.22 -34.60 0.56
N ALA A 226 13.31 -35.01 -0.09
CA ALA A 226 13.81 -34.31 -1.27
C ALA A 226 12.86 -34.45 -2.48
N GLU A 227 12.26 -35.62 -2.69
CA GLU A 227 11.23 -35.83 -3.73
C GLU A 227 9.99 -34.97 -3.48
N GLU A 228 9.47 -34.93 -2.24
CA GLU A 228 8.32 -34.09 -1.86
C GLU A 228 8.59 -32.60 -2.10
N LYS A 229 9.81 -32.11 -1.84
CA LYS A 229 10.21 -30.73 -2.13
C LYS A 229 10.45 -30.44 -3.62
N ILE A 230 10.92 -31.42 -4.40
CA ILE A 230 11.05 -31.32 -5.87
C ILE A 230 9.66 -31.13 -6.50
N GLU A 231 8.68 -31.96 -6.11
CA GLU A 231 7.31 -31.85 -6.61
C GLU A 231 6.67 -30.49 -6.26
N GLY A 232 6.93 -29.98 -5.05
CA GLY A 232 6.53 -28.63 -4.65
C GLY A 232 7.13 -27.53 -5.54
N ALA A 233 8.44 -27.62 -5.82
CA ALA A 233 9.14 -26.63 -6.65
C ALA A 233 8.65 -26.67 -8.11
N ASP A 234 8.50 -27.86 -8.70
CA ASP A 234 7.93 -28.01 -10.06
C ASP A 234 6.49 -27.49 -10.13
N GLY A 235 5.67 -27.73 -9.10
CA GLY A 235 4.32 -27.17 -9.01
C GLY A 235 4.30 -25.64 -9.02
N LEU A 236 5.25 -24.97 -8.36
CA LEU A 236 5.38 -23.51 -8.40
C LEU A 236 5.94 -23.00 -9.73
N ILE A 237 6.92 -23.67 -10.33
CA ILE A 237 7.47 -23.29 -11.66
C ILE A 237 6.37 -23.39 -12.75
N ILE A 238 5.50 -24.40 -12.69
CA ILE A 238 4.36 -24.50 -13.60
C ILE A 238 3.35 -23.37 -13.38
N LYS A 239 3.02 -23.02 -12.12
CA LYS A 239 2.17 -21.86 -11.81
C LYS A 239 2.76 -20.55 -12.35
N TYR A 240 4.08 -20.36 -12.24
CA TYR A 240 4.78 -19.19 -12.77
C TYR A 240 4.56 -19.02 -14.28
N HIS A 241 4.78 -20.09 -15.05
CA HIS A 241 4.58 -20.04 -16.51
C HIS A 241 3.12 -19.81 -16.92
N ASN A 242 2.14 -20.14 -16.06
CA ASN A 242 0.72 -19.90 -16.32
C ASN A 242 0.27 -18.44 -16.15
N PHE A 243 1.08 -17.55 -15.55
CA PHE A 243 0.71 -16.13 -15.42
C PHE A 243 0.74 -15.38 -16.77
N ASN A 244 1.41 -15.90 -17.80
CA ASN A 244 1.31 -15.41 -19.18
C ASN A 244 1.58 -13.88 -19.34
N HIS A 245 2.48 -13.33 -18.51
CA HIS A 245 2.79 -11.89 -18.35
C HIS A 245 1.66 -10.99 -17.82
N GLN A 246 0.56 -11.54 -17.32
CA GLN A 246 -0.50 -10.80 -16.65
C GLN A 246 -0.39 -11.01 -15.13
N ILE A 247 0.20 -10.04 -14.44
CA ILE A 247 0.51 -10.11 -13.01
C ILE A 247 -0.13 -9.00 -12.15
N SER A 248 -0.85 -8.07 -12.78
CA SER A 248 -1.35 -6.86 -12.12
C SER A 248 -2.46 -6.16 -12.91
N HIS A 249 -3.46 -5.60 -12.21
CA HIS A 249 -4.57 -4.83 -12.79
C HIS A 249 -4.66 -3.39 -12.22
N PRO A 250 -5.11 -2.38 -12.98
CA PRO A 250 -5.20 -1.00 -12.47
C PRO A 250 -6.26 -0.83 -11.37
N ARG A 251 -5.88 -0.27 -10.21
CA ARG A 251 -6.78 -0.04 -9.07
C ARG A 251 -7.99 0.85 -9.39
N PRO A 252 -9.23 0.49 -8.98
CA PRO A 252 -10.38 1.40 -8.98
C PRO A 252 -10.21 2.56 -7.97
N ARG A 253 -10.96 3.65 -8.16
CA ARG A 253 -10.87 4.85 -7.30
C ARG A 253 -11.79 4.82 -6.08
N PRO A 254 -11.39 5.42 -4.94
CA PRO A 254 -12.29 5.64 -3.80
C PRO A 254 -13.33 6.75 -4.08
N PRO A 255 -14.58 6.63 -3.56
CA PRO A 255 -15.62 7.67 -3.67
C PRO A 255 -15.31 9.03 -3.02
N GLU A 256 -14.19 9.19 -2.31
CA GLU A 256 -13.93 10.38 -1.49
C GLU A 256 -13.32 11.56 -2.24
N LEU A 257 -13.00 11.39 -3.53
CA LEU A 257 -12.75 12.52 -4.46
C LEU A 257 -14.02 12.96 -5.23
N GLU A 258 -15.19 12.35 -4.98
CA GLU A 258 -16.44 12.66 -5.71
C GLU A 258 -17.08 13.99 -5.28
N SER A 259 -16.51 14.71 -4.31
CA SER A 259 -16.94 16.06 -3.93
C SER A 259 -16.35 17.15 -4.84
N LEU A 260 -16.56 17.04 -6.15
CA LEU A 260 -16.40 18.19 -7.07
C LEU A 260 -17.54 19.22 -6.94
N SER A 261 -18.51 18.97 -6.05
CA SER A 261 -19.47 20.00 -5.63
C SER A 261 -18.76 21.15 -4.92
N ASP A 262 -18.55 22.25 -5.65
CA ASP A 262 -18.74 23.56 -5.06
C ASP A 262 -20.15 23.55 -4.45
N LYS A 263 -20.25 23.48 -3.11
CA LYS A 263 -21.55 23.55 -2.38
C LYS A 263 -22.29 24.89 -2.60
N ASN A 264 -21.72 25.75 -3.43
CA ASN A 264 -22.12 27.11 -3.75
C ASN A 264 -22.52 27.29 -5.23
N TYR A 265 -22.67 26.24 -6.04
CA TYR A 265 -23.22 26.41 -7.41
C TYR A 265 -24.59 27.06 -7.34
N VAL A 266 -24.66 28.33 -7.74
CA VAL A 266 -25.92 29.06 -7.91
C VAL A 266 -26.42 28.72 -9.31
N ASN A 267 -27.59 28.08 -9.37
CA ASN A 267 -28.25 27.89 -10.65
C ASN A 267 -28.84 29.24 -11.10
N PHE A 268 -28.60 29.59 -12.36
CA PHE A 268 -29.00 30.86 -12.95
C PHE A 268 -29.87 30.57 -14.18
N ASP A 269 -31.06 31.17 -14.25
CA ASP A 269 -32.02 30.91 -15.33
C ASP A 269 -31.44 31.25 -16.71
N SER A 270 -30.62 32.31 -16.80
CA SER A 270 -29.86 32.67 -18.01
C SER A 270 -28.89 31.60 -18.49
N ARG A 271 -28.47 30.68 -17.60
CA ARG A 271 -27.55 29.58 -17.90
C ARG A 271 -28.26 28.23 -18.04
N ALA A 272 -29.51 28.10 -17.58
CA ALA A 272 -30.26 26.84 -17.61
C ALA A 272 -30.52 26.33 -19.05
N SER A 273 -30.79 27.23 -20.01
CA SER A 273 -30.91 26.88 -21.43
C SER A 273 -29.58 26.41 -22.00
N ILE A 274 -28.50 27.17 -21.80
CA ILE A 274 -27.17 26.84 -22.31
C ILE A 274 -26.64 25.53 -21.69
N PHE A 275 -26.88 25.31 -20.40
CA PHE A 275 -26.59 24.04 -19.72
C PHE A 275 -27.25 22.86 -20.45
N LYS A 276 -28.56 22.98 -20.72
CA LYS A 276 -29.32 21.97 -21.45
C LYS A 276 -28.79 21.78 -22.88
N ASP A 277 -28.50 22.86 -23.60
CA ASP A 277 -28.01 22.79 -24.98
C ASP A 277 -26.62 22.12 -25.06
N ILE A 278 -25.75 22.34 -24.06
CA ILE A 278 -24.46 21.63 -23.93
C ILE A 278 -24.71 20.15 -23.61
N MET A 279 -25.62 19.83 -22.70
CA MET A 279 -25.99 18.44 -22.36
C MET A 279 -26.54 17.69 -23.58
N ASP A 280 -27.40 18.33 -24.37
CA ASP A 280 -27.99 17.75 -25.57
C ASP A 280 -26.95 17.63 -26.71
N ALA A 281 -26.01 18.57 -26.85
CA ALA A 281 -24.86 18.43 -27.76
C ALA A 281 -23.89 17.30 -27.33
N LEU A 282 -23.69 17.09 -26.03
CA LEU A 282 -22.94 15.95 -25.50
C LEU A 282 -23.66 14.62 -25.75
N ARG A 283 -24.99 14.61 -25.90
CA ARG A 283 -25.78 13.43 -26.30
C ARG A 283 -25.86 13.24 -27.84
N ASP A 284 -25.78 14.31 -28.64
CA ASP A 284 -25.82 14.27 -30.12
C ASP A 284 -24.65 13.47 -30.70
N SER A 285 -24.91 12.35 -31.37
CA SER A 285 -23.86 11.50 -31.95
C SER A 285 -23.07 12.12 -33.11
N ASN A 286 -23.48 13.31 -33.60
CA ASN A 286 -22.81 14.05 -34.66
C ASN A 286 -21.84 15.13 -34.16
N ALA A 287 -21.86 15.46 -32.87
CA ALA A 287 -20.98 16.46 -32.26
C ALA A 287 -19.92 15.78 -31.37
N ASN A 288 -18.64 15.84 -31.75
CA ASN A 288 -17.53 15.28 -30.98
C ASN A 288 -16.77 16.36 -30.22
N MET A 289 -16.69 17.58 -30.77
CA MET A 289 -16.02 18.73 -30.14
C MET A 289 -17.02 19.85 -29.87
N ILE A 290 -17.10 20.30 -28.63
CA ILE A 290 -17.98 21.37 -28.18
C ILE A 290 -17.14 22.52 -27.61
N GLY A 291 -17.34 23.73 -28.12
CA GLY A 291 -16.73 24.95 -27.61
C GLY A 291 -17.66 25.71 -26.66
N VAL A 292 -17.12 26.21 -25.55
CA VAL A 292 -17.81 27.11 -24.60
C VAL A 292 -16.97 28.37 -24.44
N PHE A 293 -17.51 29.53 -24.85
CA PHE A 293 -16.73 30.77 -24.87
C PHE A 293 -17.46 31.94 -24.20
N GLY A 294 -16.69 32.94 -23.76
CA GLY A 294 -17.20 34.11 -23.05
C GLY A 294 -16.10 34.81 -22.25
N LEU A 295 -16.43 35.97 -21.69
CA LEU A 295 -15.49 36.84 -20.96
C LEU A 295 -14.77 36.12 -19.82
N GLY A 296 -13.63 36.68 -19.38
CA GLY A 296 -12.97 36.24 -18.14
C GLY A 296 -13.92 36.35 -16.94
N GLY A 297 -13.88 35.37 -16.03
CA GLY A 297 -14.70 35.39 -14.80
C GLY A 297 -16.22 35.26 -14.97
N VAL A 298 -16.71 34.95 -16.18
CA VAL A 298 -18.16 34.80 -16.47
C VAL A 298 -18.76 33.46 -15.99
N GLY A 299 -17.94 32.53 -15.49
CA GLY A 299 -18.38 31.22 -14.97
C GLY A 299 -18.31 30.06 -15.97
N LYS A 300 -17.48 30.12 -17.03
CA LYS A 300 -17.32 29.03 -18.02
C LYS A 300 -16.94 27.70 -17.36
N THR A 301 -15.82 27.70 -16.64
CA THR A 301 -15.30 26.55 -15.86
C THR A 301 -16.34 25.99 -14.91
N THR A 302 -17.05 26.86 -14.18
CA THR A 302 -18.11 26.48 -13.24
C THR A 302 -19.26 25.74 -13.93
N LEU A 303 -19.75 26.26 -15.06
CA LEU A 303 -20.83 25.62 -15.82
C LEU A 303 -20.39 24.28 -16.41
N VAL A 304 -19.18 24.21 -16.96
CA VAL A 304 -18.65 22.97 -17.56
C VAL A 304 -18.36 21.90 -16.51
N LYS A 305 -17.94 22.27 -15.29
CA LYS A 305 -17.86 21.36 -14.15
C LYS A 305 -19.23 20.79 -13.76
N GLU A 306 -20.28 21.61 -13.71
CA GLU A 306 -21.63 21.12 -13.41
C GLU A 306 -22.17 20.19 -14.52
N VAL A 307 -21.92 20.52 -15.80
CA VAL A 307 -22.24 19.65 -16.95
C VAL A 307 -21.51 18.31 -16.84
N ALA A 308 -20.22 18.32 -16.51
CA ALA A 308 -19.40 17.14 -16.32
C ALA A 308 -19.94 16.24 -15.19
N GLU A 309 -20.35 16.86 -14.10
CA GLU A 309 -20.87 16.20 -12.92
C GLU A 309 -22.26 15.58 -13.18
N GLN A 310 -23.15 16.30 -13.87
CA GLN A 310 -24.44 15.74 -14.29
C GLN A 310 -24.26 14.61 -15.33
N MET A 311 -23.32 14.73 -16.26
CA MET A 311 -22.99 13.66 -17.22
C MET A 311 -22.43 12.39 -16.56
N ARG A 312 -21.70 12.54 -15.45
CA ARG A 312 -21.26 11.43 -14.60
C ARG A 312 -22.47 10.78 -13.89
N LYS A 313 -23.36 11.58 -13.29
CA LYS A 313 -24.60 11.09 -12.63
C LYS A 313 -25.55 10.37 -13.61
N ASP A 314 -25.67 10.87 -14.84
CA ASP A 314 -26.46 10.27 -15.92
C ASP A 314 -25.85 8.97 -16.48
N GLY A 315 -24.59 8.63 -16.12
CA GLY A 315 -23.90 7.43 -16.61
C GLY A 315 -23.58 7.41 -18.11
N ILE A 316 -23.61 8.56 -18.79
CA ILE A 316 -23.48 8.65 -20.26
C ILE A 316 -22.04 8.36 -20.72
N PHE A 317 -21.05 8.71 -19.90
CA PHE A 317 -19.63 8.45 -20.10
C PHE A 317 -19.11 7.58 -18.96
N LYS A 318 -18.24 6.61 -19.27
CA LYS A 318 -17.60 5.76 -18.27
C LYS A 318 -16.71 6.57 -17.33
N GLN A 319 -16.02 7.57 -17.89
CA GLN A 319 -15.21 8.52 -17.13
C GLN A 319 -15.22 9.90 -17.80
N VAL A 320 -15.07 10.93 -16.96
CA VAL A 320 -14.86 12.32 -17.36
C VAL A 320 -13.51 12.77 -16.83
N ALA A 321 -12.69 13.39 -17.69
CA ALA A 321 -11.39 13.92 -17.35
C ALA A 321 -11.27 15.40 -17.71
N MET A 322 -10.55 16.17 -16.90
CA MET A 322 -10.40 17.61 -17.06
C MET A 322 -8.92 18.00 -16.91
N ALA A 323 -8.45 18.89 -17.77
CA ALA A 323 -7.14 19.53 -17.65
C ALA A 323 -7.27 21.01 -18.03
N VAL A 324 -6.64 21.89 -17.26
CA VAL A 324 -6.46 23.29 -17.64
C VAL A 324 -5.35 23.36 -18.70
N VAL A 325 -5.58 24.12 -19.75
CA VAL A 325 -4.61 24.46 -20.80
C VAL A 325 -4.03 25.83 -20.45
N SER A 326 -2.85 25.85 -19.82
CA SER A 326 -2.10 27.07 -19.62
C SER A 326 -1.84 27.78 -20.95
N ARG A 327 -1.74 29.11 -20.92
CA ARG A 327 -1.37 29.94 -22.08
C ARG A 327 -0.15 29.38 -22.82
N ASP A 328 0.84 28.95 -22.05
CA ASP A 328 1.97 28.14 -22.51
C ASP A 328 1.66 26.66 -22.39
N LEU A 329 1.22 26.03 -23.50
CA LEU A 329 0.82 24.63 -23.54
C LEU A 329 2.01 23.69 -23.18
N ASN A 330 2.03 23.20 -21.94
CA ASN A 330 2.88 22.08 -21.56
C ASN A 330 2.11 20.77 -21.80
N VAL A 331 2.29 20.18 -22.99
CA VAL A 331 1.61 18.93 -23.38
C VAL A 331 1.86 17.80 -22.38
N LYS A 332 3.09 17.69 -21.81
CA LYS A 332 3.40 16.67 -20.80
C LYS A 332 2.60 16.86 -19.51
N GLU A 333 2.31 18.08 -19.10
CA GLU A 333 1.49 18.34 -17.91
C GLU A 333 0.00 18.11 -18.20
N VAL A 334 -0.50 18.54 -19.36
CA VAL A 334 -1.87 18.21 -19.80
C VAL A 334 -2.07 16.69 -19.88
N GLN A 335 -1.13 15.95 -20.46
CA GLN A 335 -1.09 14.49 -20.43
C GLN A 335 -1.09 13.93 -19.01
N SER A 336 -0.35 14.53 -18.07
CA SER A 336 -0.32 14.09 -16.66
C SER A 336 -1.68 14.27 -16.00
N ARG A 337 -2.30 15.44 -16.16
CA ARG A 337 -3.62 15.76 -15.58
C ARG A 337 -4.73 14.91 -16.18
N LEU A 338 -4.71 14.66 -17.49
CA LEU A 338 -5.68 13.79 -18.16
C LEU A 338 -5.51 12.32 -17.73
N ALA A 339 -4.28 11.81 -17.72
CA ALA A 339 -4.00 10.45 -17.27
C ALA A 339 -4.40 10.25 -15.80
N ALA A 340 -4.02 11.18 -14.92
CA ALA A 340 -4.48 11.21 -13.54
C ALA A 340 -6.03 11.21 -13.49
N SER A 341 -6.70 12.12 -14.21
CA SER A 341 -8.17 12.18 -14.21
C SER A 341 -8.84 10.88 -14.70
N LEU A 342 -8.28 10.22 -15.72
CA LEU A 342 -8.72 8.93 -16.28
C LEU A 342 -8.30 7.70 -15.44
N ASN A 343 -7.63 7.92 -14.32
CA ASN A 343 -7.04 6.87 -13.49
C ASN A 343 -6.17 5.90 -14.31
N PHE A 344 -5.29 6.52 -15.10
CA PHE A 344 -4.39 5.90 -16.07
C PHE A 344 -2.96 6.37 -15.74
N LYS A 345 -1.97 5.47 -15.85
CA LYS A 345 -0.55 5.85 -15.77
C LYS A 345 0.16 5.41 -17.04
N PHE A 346 1.10 6.24 -17.47
CA PHE A 346 2.00 5.92 -18.57
C PHE A 346 2.97 4.81 -18.17
N LYS A 347 3.37 3.95 -19.11
CA LYS A 347 4.43 2.95 -18.86
C LYS A 347 5.77 3.65 -18.61
N ALA A 348 6.65 2.99 -17.86
CA ALA A 348 7.98 3.51 -17.51
C ALA A 348 8.89 3.79 -18.72
N GLU A 349 8.59 3.21 -19.88
CA GLU A 349 9.30 3.42 -21.15
C GLU A 349 8.80 4.69 -21.89
N ALA A 350 7.55 5.10 -21.67
CA ALA A 350 6.91 6.26 -22.27
C ALA A 350 7.32 7.58 -21.59
N ASN A 351 8.63 7.83 -21.49
CA ASN A 351 9.18 9.05 -20.87
C ASN A 351 9.17 10.27 -21.80
N ASP A 352 9.02 10.04 -23.11
CA ASP A 352 8.89 11.09 -24.12
C ASP A 352 7.42 11.49 -24.33
N GLN A 353 7.17 12.58 -25.06
CA GLN A 353 5.82 13.12 -25.22
C GLN A 353 4.96 12.28 -26.18
N LEU A 354 5.60 11.62 -27.17
CA LEU A 354 4.94 10.84 -28.21
C LEU A 354 4.51 9.45 -27.70
N GLY A 355 5.35 8.78 -26.90
CA GLY A 355 4.95 7.55 -26.21
C GLY A 355 3.72 7.79 -25.34
N ARG A 356 3.73 8.86 -24.53
CA ARG A 356 2.58 9.25 -23.71
C ARG A 356 1.32 9.53 -24.54
N ALA A 357 1.44 10.29 -25.64
CA ALA A 357 0.32 10.55 -26.53
C ALA A 357 -0.28 9.26 -27.10
N THR A 358 0.58 8.31 -27.48
CA THR A 358 0.19 7.01 -28.04
C THR A 358 -0.58 6.16 -27.03
N GLU A 359 -0.13 6.11 -25.77
CA GLU A 359 -0.84 5.33 -24.75
C GLU A 359 -2.16 5.98 -24.32
N LEU A 360 -2.21 7.31 -24.20
CA LEU A 360 -3.45 8.04 -23.93
C LEU A 360 -4.47 7.82 -25.07
N TRP A 361 -4.01 7.81 -26.33
CA TRP A 361 -4.83 7.53 -27.50
C TRP A 361 -5.39 6.11 -27.45
N ASN A 362 -4.58 5.11 -27.11
CA ASN A 362 -5.01 3.72 -26.95
C ASN A 362 -6.04 3.60 -25.82
N LYS A 363 -5.83 4.26 -24.67
CA LYS A 363 -6.80 4.32 -23.57
C LYS A 363 -8.15 4.89 -24.02
N LEU A 364 -8.15 5.98 -24.79
CA LEU A 364 -9.36 6.67 -25.27
C LEU A 364 -10.04 6.02 -26.49
N THR A 365 -9.43 4.96 -27.05
CA THR A 365 -9.96 4.21 -28.21
C THR A 365 -10.29 2.74 -27.90
N ASN A 366 -10.26 2.34 -26.64
CA ASN A 366 -10.55 0.97 -26.17
C ASN A 366 -12.02 0.50 -26.33
N GLY A 367 -12.93 1.38 -26.78
CA GLY A 367 -14.37 1.10 -26.95
C GLY A 367 -15.27 1.74 -25.89
N ASP A 368 -14.72 2.17 -24.75
CA ASP A 368 -15.46 2.90 -23.72
C ASP A 368 -15.81 4.34 -24.15
N LYS A 369 -16.84 4.93 -23.52
CA LYS A 369 -17.19 6.35 -23.72
C LYS A 369 -16.46 7.25 -22.74
N TYR A 370 -15.70 8.23 -23.26
CA TYR A 370 -14.96 9.22 -22.49
C TYR A 370 -15.37 10.66 -22.83
N LEU A 371 -15.41 11.52 -21.81
CA LEU A 371 -15.52 12.97 -21.96
C LEU A 371 -14.22 13.63 -21.48
N ILE A 372 -13.57 14.39 -22.36
CA ILE A 372 -12.36 15.16 -22.08
C ILE A 372 -12.72 16.64 -22.04
N ILE A 373 -12.28 17.36 -21.02
CA ILE A 373 -12.47 18.80 -20.86
C ILE A 373 -11.10 19.46 -20.88
N LEU A 374 -10.86 20.34 -21.85
CA LEU A 374 -9.69 21.20 -21.90
C LEU A 374 -10.15 22.63 -21.54
N ASP A 375 -9.88 23.02 -20.31
CA ASP A 375 -10.33 24.30 -19.75
C ASP A 375 -9.34 25.43 -20.09
N ASP A 376 -9.88 26.62 -20.33
CA ASP A 376 -9.19 27.87 -20.67
C ASP A 376 -8.17 27.77 -21.82
N THR A 377 -8.59 27.23 -22.97
CA THR A 377 -7.74 27.13 -24.17
C THR A 377 -7.45 28.51 -24.77
N TRP A 378 -6.17 28.92 -24.78
CA TRP A 378 -5.69 30.23 -25.28
C TRP A 378 -5.28 30.24 -26.75
N GLU A 379 -4.59 29.19 -27.21
CA GLU A 379 -4.05 29.06 -28.57
C GLU A 379 -4.45 27.72 -29.22
N LYS A 380 -3.97 27.45 -30.44
CA LYS A 380 -4.26 26.20 -31.14
C LYS A 380 -3.60 25.02 -30.41
N VAL A 381 -4.42 24.11 -29.90
CA VAL A 381 -3.95 22.85 -29.30
C VAL A 381 -3.99 21.72 -30.33
N ASP A 382 -2.88 21.00 -30.52
CA ASP A 382 -2.91 19.76 -31.29
C ASP A 382 -3.36 18.58 -30.41
N LEU A 383 -4.62 18.18 -30.60
CA LEU A 383 -5.22 17.06 -29.87
C LEU A 383 -4.49 15.74 -30.13
N LYS A 384 -3.86 15.53 -31.29
CA LYS A 384 -3.09 14.32 -31.58
C LYS A 384 -1.78 14.30 -30.82
N GLU A 385 -1.13 15.46 -30.67
CA GLU A 385 0.09 15.62 -29.88
C GLU A 385 -0.13 15.36 -28.39
N ILE A 386 -1.33 15.68 -27.86
CA ILE A 386 -1.72 15.28 -26.50
C ILE A 386 -2.03 13.77 -26.42
N GLY A 387 -2.69 13.20 -27.45
CA GLY A 387 -3.16 11.81 -27.47
C GLY A 387 -4.69 11.64 -27.44
N ILE A 388 -5.45 12.64 -27.91
CA ILE A 388 -6.91 12.67 -27.88
C ILE A 388 -7.49 12.34 -29.27
N PRO A 389 -8.29 11.27 -29.44
CA PRO A 389 -8.68 10.72 -30.75
C PRO A 389 -9.83 11.45 -31.48
N CYS A 390 -10.08 12.72 -31.16
CA CYS A 390 -11.29 13.44 -31.56
C CYS A 390 -11.43 13.69 -33.08
N THR A 391 -10.34 13.57 -33.87
CA THR A 391 -10.36 13.85 -35.31
C THR A 391 -11.01 12.76 -36.18
N ASP A 392 -11.16 11.53 -35.67
CA ASP A 392 -11.34 10.35 -36.52
C ASP A 392 -12.80 9.84 -36.57
N LYS A 393 -13.77 10.69 -36.19
CA LYS A 393 -15.22 10.37 -36.12
C LYS A 393 -15.59 9.14 -35.28
N LYS A 394 -14.67 8.64 -34.43
CA LYS A 394 -14.92 7.53 -33.51
C LYS A 394 -15.81 8.00 -32.36
N LYS A 395 -16.98 7.38 -32.22
CA LYS A 395 -18.06 7.75 -31.26
C LYS A 395 -17.72 7.53 -29.77
N SER A 396 -16.47 7.21 -29.44
CA SER A 396 -16.02 6.83 -28.09
C SER A 396 -15.46 7.98 -27.26
N CYS A 397 -15.03 9.09 -27.87
CA CYS A 397 -14.41 10.20 -27.14
C CYS A 397 -14.99 11.55 -27.58
N LYS A 398 -15.51 12.32 -26.61
CA LYS A 398 -15.95 13.71 -26.81
C LYS A 398 -15.02 14.68 -26.09
N VAL A 399 -14.90 15.88 -26.65
CA VAL A 399 -14.06 16.97 -26.14
C VAL A 399 -14.91 18.22 -25.90
N VAL A 400 -14.82 18.80 -24.72
CA VAL A 400 -15.30 20.16 -24.42
C VAL A 400 -14.09 21.06 -24.27
N LEU A 401 -14.07 22.17 -25.00
CA LEU A 401 -13.07 23.22 -24.91
C LEU A 401 -13.71 24.45 -24.29
N THR A 402 -13.09 25.07 -23.28
CA THR A 402 -13.48 26.44 -22.88
C THR A 402 -12.45 27.46 -23.37
N SER A 403 -12.87 28.68 -23.67
CA SER A 403 -11.94 29.75 -24.09
C SER A 403 -12.51 31.16 -23.85
N ARG A 404 -11.64 32.17 -23.83
CA ARG A 404 -12.02 33.58 -23.95
C ARG A 404 -12.29 34.01 -25.41
N LYS A 405 -11.79 33.28 -26.42
CA LYS A 405 -11.78 33.68 -27.85
C LYS A 405 -12.72 32.81 -28.70
N GLU A 406 -13.80 33.41 -29.24
CA GLU A 406 -14.77 32.70 -30.12
C GLU A 406 -14.11 32.13 -31.38
N ASP A 407 -13.32 32.94 -32.08
CA ASP A 407 -12.67 32.55 -33.33
C ASP A 407 -11.71 31.37 -33.16
N LEU A 408 -11.10 31.22 -31.98
CA LEU A 408 -10.25 30.08 -31.67
C LEU A 408 -11.05 28.77 -31.72
N LEU A 409 -12.20 28.72 -31.04
CA LEU A 409 -13.04 27.52 -31.00
C LEU A 409 -13.71 27.27 -32.36
N ARG A 410 -14.25 28.34 -32.98
CA ARG A 410 -15.05 28.26 -34.20
C ARG A 410 -14.21 28.04 -35.47
N THR A 411 -13.06 28.68 -35.62
CA THR A 411 -12.28 28.68 -36.88
C THR A 411 -10.99 27.86 -36.79
N THR A 412 -10.28 27.93 -35.66
CA THR A 412 -8.98 27.27 -35.48
C THR A 412 -9.12 25.82 -35.02
N MET A 413 -9.87 25.58 -33.94
CA MET A 413 -10.17 24.24 -33.42
C MET A 413 -11.32 23.56 -34.17
N LYS A 414 -12.20 24.34 -34.79
CA LYS A 414 -13.38 23.90 -35.57
C LYS A 414 -14.33 23.02 -34.77
N ALA A 415 -14.68 23.45 -33.56
CA ALA A 415 -15.66 22.76 -32.72
C ALA A 415 -17.03 22.67 -33.42
N ASP A 416 -17.66 21.49 -33.37
CA ASP A 416 -18.91 21.16 -34.06
C ASP A 416 -20.09 22.01 -33.56
N ARG A 417 -20.09 22.33 -32.26
CA ARG A 417 -21.06 23.18 -31.58
C ARG A 417 -20.31 24.20 -30.74
N ASN A 418 -20.78 25.45 -30.71
CA ASN A 418 -20.17 26.52 -29.92
C ASN A 418 -21.24 27.27 -29.13
N PHE A 419 -21.00 27.47 -27.84
CA PHE A 419 -21.96 28.07 -26.89
C PHE A 419 -21.35 29.30 -26.23
N ARG A 420 -22.04 30.43 -26.31
CA ARG A 420 -21.62 31.70 -25.70
C ARG A 420 -22.21 31.84 -24.30
N ILE A 421 -21.36 31.97 -23.29
CA ILE A 421 -21.78 32.35 -21.94
C ILE A 421 -21.84 33.87 -21.86
N GLY A 422 -23.05 34.40 -21.67
CA GLY A 422 -23.31 35.80 -21.39
C GLY A 422 -23.00 36.19 -19.94
N VAL A 423 -22.96 37.49 -19.67
CA VAL A 423 -23.02 38.03 -18.31
C VAL A 423 -24.40 37.73 -17.69
N LEU A 424 -24.49 37.76 -16.36
CA LEU A 424 -25.77 37.64 -15.66
C LEU A 424 -26.71 38.78 -16.05
N SER A 425 -28.01 38.51 -16.05
CA SER A 425 -29.03 39.58 -16.07
C SER A 425 -28.94 40.44 -14.80
N GLU A 426 -29.51 41.64 -14.84
CA GLU A 426 -29.47 42.57 -13.70
C GLU A 426 -30.13 41.99 -12.43
N ALA A 427 -31.19 41.19 -12.59
CA ALA A 427 -31.85 40.46 -11.49
C ALA A 427 -30.92 39.38 -10.90
N GLU A 428 -30.37 38.50 -11.72
CA GLU A 428 -29.46 37.43 -11.26
C GLU A 428 -28.16 37.97 -10.66
N ALA A 429 -27.66 39.08 -11.20
CA ALA A 429 -26.50 39.79 -10.68
C ALA A 429 -26.80 40.37 -9.29
N MET A 430 -27.99 40.95 -9.12
CA MET A 430 -28.46 41.47 -7.84
C MET A 430 -28.69 40.36 -6.82
N ASP A 431 -29.27 39.23 -7.20
CA ASP A 431 -29.48 38.10 -6.30
C ASP A 431 -28.15 37.48 -5.84
N LEU A 432 -27.18 37.34 -6.75
CA LEU A 432 -25.82 36.92 -6.38
C LEU A 432 -25.14 37.94 -5.44
N PHE A 433 -25.29 39.23 -5.72
CA PHE A 433 -24.73 40.31 -4.90
C PHE A 433 -25.35 40.33 -3.49
N LYS A 434 -26.68 40.26 -3.38
CA LYS A 434 -27.41 40.18 -2.11
C LYS A 434 -27.03 38.94 -1.32
N LYS A 435 -26.94 37.78 -1.98
CA LYS A 435 -26.47 36.53 -1.36
C LYS A 435 -25.05 36.64 -0.80
N LYS A 436 -24.18 37.45 -1.41
CA LYS A 436 -22.79 37.62 -0.98
C LYS A 436 -22.57 38.72 0.08
N VAL A 437 -23.38 39.79 0.06
CA VAL A 437 -23.30 40.89 1.05
C VAL A 437 -24.05 40.56 2.35
N GLY A 438 -25.08 39.71 2.28
CA GLY A 438 -25.86 39.31 3.45
C GLY A 438 -26.85 40.39 3.95
N LYS A 439 -27.19 40.32 5.24
CA LYS A 439 -28.32 41.03 5.87
C LYS A 439 -28.16 42.56 5.96
N THR A 440 -26.98 43.09 5.63
CA THR A 440 -26.69 44.54 5.66
C THR A 440 -27.62 45.32 4.73
N ILE A 441 -27.99 44.74 3.57
CA ILE A 441 -28.88 45.38 2.58
C ILE A 441 -30.35 45.36 3.07
N GLU A 442 -30.78 44.25 3.68
CA GLU A 442 -32.17 44.07 4.16
C GLU A 442 -32.53 44.97 5.36
N SER A 443 -31.52 45.45 6.08
CA SER A 443 -31.69 46.21 7.33
C SER A 443 -31.50 47.73 7.18
N GLN A 444 -31.03 48.24 6.04
CA GLN A 444 -30.76 49.67 5.83
C GLN A 444 -31.22 50.17 4.44
N PRO A 445 -32.37 50.88 4.34
CA PRO A 445 -32.91 51.35 3.05
C PRO A 445 -31.98 52.28 2.27
N GLU A 446 -31.09 53.03 2.94
CA GLU A 446 -30.07 53.86 2.28
C GLU A 446 -29.00 53.04 1.54
N ILE A 447 -28.79 51.77 1.92
CA ILE A 447 -27.79 50.90 1.30
C ILE A 447 -28.38 50.18 0.07
N ASP A 448 -29.67 49.85 0.03
CA ASP A 448 -30.24 49.12 -1.12
C ASP A 448 -30.12 49.91 -2.46
N SER A 449 -30.30 51.24 -2.44
CA SER A 449 -30.07 52.06 -3.65
C SER A 449 -28.59 52.10 -4.07
N LEU A 450 -27.66 52.19 -3.11
CA LEU A 450 -26.22 52.11 -3.40
C LEU A 450 -25.80 50.72 -3.88
N ALA A 451 -26.41 49.67 -3.34
CA ALA A 451 -26.18 48.28 -3.76
C ALA A 451 -26.62 48.04 -5.21
N GLN A 452 -27.75 48.61 -5.63
CA GLN A 452 -28.18 48.61 -7.03
C GLN A 452 -27.16 49.30 -7.93
N GLU A 453 -26.69 50.50 -7.58
CA GLU A 453 -25.71 51.22 -8.39
C GLU A 453 -24.35 50.53 -8.47
N VAL A 454 -23.84 50.02 -7.33
CA VAL A 454 -22.57 49.30 -7.25
C VAL A 454 -22.62 47.97 -8.02
N CYS A 455 -23.66 47.15 -7.84
CA CYS A 455 -23.84 45.90 -8.58
C CYS A 455 -23.89 46.15 -10.10
N ARG A 456 -24.57 47.22 -10.53
CA ARG A 456 -24.62 47.61 -11.95
C ARG A 456 -23.25 47.97 -12.52
N LYS A 457 -22.32 48.53 -11.74
CA LYS A 457 -20.92 48.77 -12.18
C LYS A 457 -20.17 47.44 -12.43
N CYS A 458 -20.54 46.35 -11.78
CA CYS A 458 -19.96 45.01 -12.03
C CYS A 458 -20.41 44.38 -13.37
N LYS A 459 -21.35 45.00 -14.10
CA LYS A 459 -21.88 44.54 -15.42
C LYS A 459 -22.27 43.04 -15.47
N GLY A 460 -22.84 42.50 -14.40
CA GLY A 460 -23.30 41.10 -14.38
C GLY A 460 -22.18 40.04 -14.37
N LEU A 461 -20.93 40.38 -14.08
CA LEU A 461 -19.82 39.44 -14.07
C LEU A 461 -19.61 38.80 -12.67
N PRO A 462 -19.81 37.48 -12.49
CA PRO A 462 -19.78 36.82 -11.18
C PRO A 462 -18.51 37.07 -10.36
N VAL A 463 -17.33 37.05 -10.99
CA VAL A 463 -16.06 37.29 -10.27
C VAL A 463 -16.00 38.69 -9.64
N ALA A 464 -16.49 39.72 -10.35
CA ALA A 464 -16.52 41.10 -9.88
C ALA A 464 -17.61 41.32 -8.82
N ILE A 465 -18.79 40.69 -9.01
CA ILE A 465 -19.90 40.71 -8.06
C ILE A 465 -19.49 40.09 -6.73
N ASN A 466 -18.83 38.93 -6.75
CA ASN A 466 -18.40 38.22 -5.54
C ASN A 466 -17.34 39.01 -4.77
N ALA A 467 -16.34 39.57 -5.46
CA ALA A 467 -15.26 40.34 -4.84
C ALA A 467 -15.75 41.66 -4.21
N ILE A 468 -16.55 42.47 -4.92
CA ILE A 468 -17.12 43.69 -4.31
C ILE A 468 -18.10 43.32 -3.20
N GLY A 469 -18.96 42.31 -3.42
CA GLY A 469 -19.94 41.87 -2.43
C GLY A 469 -19.27 41.48 -1.12
N ALA A 470 -18.16 40.75 -1.20
CA ALA A 470 -17.31 40.44 -0.05
C ALA A 470 -16.72 41.69 0.62
N ALA A 471 -16.14 42.60 -0.17
CA ALA A 471 -15.48 43.78 0.36
C ALA A 471 -16.45 44.75 1.07
N LEU A 472 -17.74 44.71 0.71
CA LEU A 472 -18.82 45.53 1.27
C LEU A 472 -19.70 44.80 2.31
N GLU A 473 -19.45 43.52 2.56
CA GLU A 473 -20.09 42.71 3.61
C GLU A 473 -19.94 43.39 4.99
N ASP A 474 -21.08 43.64 5.65
CA ASP A 474 -21.21 44.36 6.92
C ASP A 474 -20.50 45.73 7.03
N LYS A 475 -20.25 46.42 5.90
CA LYS A 475 -19.67 47.77 5.90
C LYS A 475 -20.71 48.87 6.06
N PRO A 476 -20.39 49.98 6.76
CA PRO A 476 -21.29 51.11 6.92
C PRO A 476 -21.51 51.87 5.60
N CYS A 477 -22.67 52.53 5.48
CA CYS A 477 -23.11 53.27 4.28
C CYS A 477 -22.09 54.29 3.72
N SER A 478 -21.22 54.86 4.56
CA SER A 478 -20.10 55.72 4.11
C SER A 478 -19.09 54.97 3.22
N THR A 479 -18.77 53.72 3.52
CA THR A 479 -17.89 52.86 2.73
C THR A 479 -18.51 52.55 1.36
N TRP A 480 -19.83 52.29 1.32
CA TRP A 480 -20.58 52.08 0.07
C TRP A 480 -20.52 53.28 -0.86
N ARG A 481 -20.73 54.50 -0.34
CA ARG A 481 -20.60 55.74 -1.11
C ARG A 481 -19.17 55.95 -1.64
N ASN A 482 -18.16 55.65 -0.82
CA ASN A 482 -16.75 55.73 -1.23
C ASN A 482 -16.39 54.69 -2.31
N ALA A 483 -16.92 53.46 -2.20
CA ALA A 483 -16.77 52.40 -3.18
C ALA A 483 -17.26 52.84 -4.56
N LEU A 484 -18.49 53.35 -4.62
CA LEU A 484 -19.10 53.85 -5.85
C LEU A 484 -18.26 54.98 -6.49
N VAL A 485 -17.82 55.95 -5.69
CA VAL A 485 -16.95 57.05 -6.17
C VAL A 485 -15.62 56.54 -6.73
N LYS A 486 -15.04 55.48 -6.17
CA LYS A 486 -13.82 54.86 -6.72
C LYS A 486 -14.12 54.13 -8.04
N LEU A 487 -15.19 53.34 -8.11
CA LEU A 487 -15.64 52.66 -9.34
C LEU A 487 -15.92 53.64 -10.49
N GLU A 488 -16.25 54.90 -10.19
CA GLU A 488 -16.47 55.95 -11.19
C GLU A 488 -15.22 56.72 -11.61
N ARG A 489 -14.14 56.68 -10.82
CA ARG A 489 -12.91 57.44 -11.06
C ARG A 489 -11.79 56.63 -11.71
N HIS A 490 -11.74 55.33 -11.50
CA HIS A 490 -10.66 54.49 -12.04
C HIS A 490 -10.96 54.03 -13.47
N MET A 491 -10.23 54.61 -14.45
CA MET A 491 -10.12 54.06 -15.80
C MET A 491 -8.75 53.39 -15.97
N PHE A 492 -8.75 52.05 -15.97
CA PHE A 492 -7.55 51.25 -16.21
C PHE A 492 -7.17 51.21 -17.69
N THR A 493 -5.91 50.87 -17.95
CA THR A 493 -5.44 50.44 -19.28
C THR A 493 -6.18 49.15 -19.69
N GLN A 494 -6.31 48.91 -21.00
CA GLN A 494 -7.01 47.71 -21.49
C GLN A 494 -6.15 46.46 -21.29
N ILE A 495 -6.61 45.54 -20.43
CA ILE A 495 -6.09 44.17 -20.37
C ILE A 495 -6.83 43.33 -21.43
N GLU A 496 -6.09 42.59 -22.25
CA GLU A 496 -6.66 41.81 -23.36
C GLU A 496 -7.68 40.77 -22.83
N GLY A 497 -8.94 40.89 -23.26
CA GLY A 497 -10.01 39.94 -22.90
C GLY A 497 -10.64 40.14 -21.51
N VAL A 498 -10.29 41.21 -20.78
CA VAL A 498 -10.94 41.59 -19.51
C VAL A 498 -11.66 42.93 -19.67
N ASP A 499 -12.94 43.00 -19.28
CA ASP A 499 -13.70 44.26 -19.35
C ASP A 499 -13.16 45.28 -18.32
N PRO A 500 -12.90 46.54 -18.68
CA PRO A 500 -12.40 47.57 -17.76
C PRO A 500 -13.21 47.77 -16.46
N SER A 501 -14.51 47.45 -16.44
CA SER A 501 -15.29 47.52 -15.20
C SER A 501 -15.04 46.36 -14.23
N VAL A 502 -14.54 45.22 -14.72
CA VAL A 502 -14.02 44.14 -13.86
C VAL A 502 -12.74 44.60 -13.18
N LEU A 503 -11.86 45.29 -13.92
CA LEU A 503 -10.63 45.87 -13.37
C LEU A 503 -10.96 46.86 -12.24
N ALA A 504 -11.90 47.79 -12.49
CA ALA A 504 -12.40 48.70 -11.45
C ALA A 504 -12.97 47.96 -10.23
N SER A 505 -13.74 46.89 -10.45
CA SER A 505 -14.37 46.14 -9.35
C SER A 505 -13.37 45.39 -8.48
N LEU A 506 -12.44 44.67 -9.10
CA LEU A 506 -11.39 43.93 -8.40
C LEU A 506 -10.37 44.86 -7.74
N TYR A 507 -10.04 45.99 -8.39
CA TYR A 507 -9.21 47.03 -7.79
C TYR A 507 -9.83 47.60 -6.52
N VAL A 508 -11.11 47.96 -6.54
CA VAL A 508 -11.79 48.53 -5.37
C VAL A 508 -11.86 47.52 -4.22
N SER A 509 -12.01 46.23 -4.53
CA SER A 509 -11.93 45.15 -3.54
C SER A 509 -10.53 45.03 -2.93
N TYR A 510 -9.47 45.06 -3.75
CA TYR A 510 -8.07 45.08 -3.30
C TYR A 510 -7.73 46.33 -2.48
N ASP A 511 -8.23 47.51 -2.85
CA ASP A 511 -7.99 48.76 -2.14
C ASP A 511 -8.68 48.80 -0.77
N MET A 512 -9.80 48.08 -0.61
CA MET A 512 -10.48 47.91 0.68
C MET A 512 -9.78 46.96 1.67
N LEU A 513 -8.72 46.23 1.25
CA LEU A 513 -7.86 45.45 2.16
C LEU A 513 -6.96 46.32 3.05
N ARG A 514 -7.03 47.65 2.93
CA ARG A 514 -6.28 48.60 3.79
C ARG A 514 -6.89 48.63 5.19
N SER A 515 -6.05 48.44 6.22
CA SER A 515 -6.50 48.47 7.62
C SER A 515 -7.14 49.82 7.98
N PRO A 516 -8.23 49.85 8.78
CA PRO A 516 -8.85 51.09 9.25
C PRO A 516 -7.89 52.06 9.95
N ASP A 517 -6.88 51.54 10.67
CA ASP A 517 -5.98 52.33 11.51
C ASP A 517 -5.11 53.30 10.72
N ALA A 518 -4.84 52.98 9.44
CA ALA A 518 -4.01 53.78 8.53
C ALA A 518 -4.56 55.19 8.25
N GLN A 519 -5.84 55.46 8.56
CA GLN A 519 -6.45 56.78 8.38
C GLN A 519 -6.35 57.70 9.61
N SER A 520 -5.93 57.18 10.77
CA SER A 520 -6.02 57.92 12.03
C SER A 520 -4.77 58.76 12.38
N HIS A 521 -3.58 58.36 11.92
CA HIS A 521 -2.29 58.89 12.40
C HIS A 521 -1.27 59.18 11.28
N SER A 522 -1.58 60.07 10.33
CA SER A 522 -0.58 60.97 9.75
C SER A 522 -1.21 62.14 8.97
N ARG A 523 -0.58 63.32 9.07
CA ARG A 523 -0.75 64.46 8.14
C ARG A 523 0.52 64.70 7.31
N SER A 524 1.41 63.71 7.24
CA SER A 524 2.56 63.69 6.35
C SER A 524 2.23 62.89 5.08
N SER A 525 3.05 63.07 4.05
CA SER A 525 2.90 62.47 2.71
C SER A 525 3.16 60.96 2.64
N ASP A 526 3.30 60.27 3.77
CA ASP A 526 3.75 58.87 3.86
C ASP A 526 2.56 57.87 3.88
N ALA A 527 1.40 58.29 3.38
CA ALA A 527 0.14 57.54 3.38
C ALA A 527 0.09 56.34 2.41
N GLN A 528 1.24 55.79 2.04
CA GLN A 528 1.42 54.79 0.98
C GLN A 528 1.92 53.43 1.51
N SER A 529 1.76 53.13 2.81
CA SER A 529 2.01 51.78 3.33
C SER A 529 0.89 50.83 2.93
N ARG A 530 1.19 49.79 2.15
CA ARG A 530 0.27 48.68 1.88
C ARG A 530 0.02 47.88 3.17
N SER A 531 -1.13 47.22 3.26
CA SER A 531 -1.36 46.22 4.31
C SER A 531 -0.64 44.90 3.98
N ASP A 532 -0.43 44.08 5.00
CA ASP A 532 0.10 42.71 4.88
C ASP A 532 -0.73 41.89 3.86
N ALA A 533 -2.06 42.06 3.87
CA ALA A 533 -2.97 41.41 2.91
C ALA A 533 -2.79 41.88 1.46
N GLN A 534 -2.67 43.19 1.23
CA GLN A 534 -2.35 43.72 -0.10
C GLN A 534 -1.02 43.20 -0.62
N SER A 535 -0.02 43.09 0.26
CA SER A 535 1.33 42.66 -0.10
C SER A 535 1.40 41.15 -0.37
N CYS A 536 0.72 40.32 0.44
CA CYS A 536 0.60 38.87 0.24
C CYS A 536 -0.19 38.53 -1.04
N PHE A 537 -1.26 39.26 -1.33
CA PHE A 537 -2.02 39.12 -2.58
C PHE A 537 -1.14 39.29 -3.82
N LEU A 538 -0.28 40.32 -3.83
CA LEU A 538 0.62 40.56 -4.95
C LEU A 538 1.73 39.50 -5.06
N LEU A 539 2.17 38.89 -3.97
CA LEU A 539 3.05 37.70 -4.04
C LEU A 539 2.35 36.50 -4.69
N CYS A 540 1.07 36.26 -4.38
CA CYS A 540 0.29 35.19 -5.01
C CYS A 540 0.21 35.34 -6.54
N CYS A 541 0.33 36.57 -7.06
CA CYS A 541 0.31 36.83 -8.50
C CYS A 541 1.59 36.42 -9.23
N LEU A 542 2.71 36.15 -8.53
CA LEU A 542 3.99 35.75 -9.12
C LEU A 542 4.02 34.29 -9.61
N PHE A 543 3.10 33.46 -9.11
CA PHE A 543 2.98 32.05 -9.44
C PHE A 543 2.33 31.83 -10.82
N HIS A 544 2.39 30.59 -11.31
CA HIS A 544 1.71 30.17 -12.54
C HIS A 544 0.19 30.40 -12.47
N GLU A 545 -0.45 30.52 -13.62
CA GLU A 545 -1.91 30.50 -13.73
C GLU A 545 -2.44 29.19 -13.12
N ASP A 546 -3.49 29.30 -12.29
CA ASP A 546 -4.10 28.14 -11.64
C ASP A 546 -3.14 27.28 -10.78
N ALA A 547 -2.03 27.86 -10.31
CA ALA A 547 -1.11 27.23 -9.37
C ALA A 547 -1.79 26.88 -8.03
N GLU A 548 -1.39 25.75 -7.45
CA GLU A 548 -1.62 25.45 -6.05
C GLU A 548 -0.45 25.98 -5.23
N ILE A 549 -0.71 26.98 -4.38
CA ILE A 549 0.30 27.70 -3.63
C ILE A 549 0.23 27.27 -2.15
N PRO A 550 1.26 26.61 -1.59
CA PRO A 550 1.32 26.28 -0.16
C PRO A 550 1.40 27.54 0.71
N ILE A 551 0.66 27.57 1.82
CA ILE A 551 0.71 28.69 2.78
C ILE A 551 2.10 28.81 3.44
N ASP A 552 2.82 27.70 3.61
CA ASP A 552 4.22 27.70 4.08
C ASP A 552 5.18 28.41 3.11
N GLU A 553 4.92 28.34 1.80
CA GLU A 553 5.72 29.02 0.79
C GLU A 553 5.44 30.54 0.79
N LEU A 554 4.17 30.93 0.85
CA LEU A 554 3.77 32.33 1.08
C LEU A 554 4.37 32.89 2.38
N THR A 555 4.44 32.07 3.45
CA THR A 555 5.07 32.45 4.72
C THR A 555 6.55 32.77 4.54
N ARG A 556 7.30 31.90 3.84
CA ARG A 556 8.73 32.11 3.53
C ARG A 556 8.93 33.38 2.69
N LEU A 557 8.11 33.59 1.66
CA LEU A 557 8.15 34.77 0.80
C LEU A 557 7.84 36.07 1.58
N CYS A 558 6.80 36.09 2.42
CA CYS A 558 6.43 37.25 3.23
C CYS A 558 7.54 37.67 4.20
N ILE A 559 8.23 36.71 4.83
CA ILE A 559 9.36 36.96 5.73
C ILE A 559 10.58 37.47 4.97
N ALA A 560 10.87 36.88 3.80
CA ALA A 560 11.99 37.27 2.97
C ALA A 560 11.83 38.70 2.42
N ARG A 561 10.63 39.03 1.91
CA ARG A 561 10.25 40.36 1.44
C ARG A 561 9.94 41.37 2.55
N SER A 562 9.92 40.95 3.83
CA SER A 562 9.64 41.83 4.99
C SER A 562 8.23 42.44 5.03
N LEU A 563 7.22 41.72 4.51
CA LEU A 563 5.89 42.28 4.23
C LEU A 563 4.91 42.27 5.42
N LEU A 564 5.28 41.67 6.53
CA LEU A 564 4.41 41.54 7.71
C LEU A 564 4.70 42.70 8.68
N ALA A 565 3.73 43.59 8.89
CA ALA A 565 3.91 44.82 9.68
C ALA A 565 4.34 44.55 11.13
N GLN A 566 3.90 43.43 11.71
CA GLN A 566 4.28 43.00 13.06
C GLN A 566 5.76 42.57 13.19
N ASN A 567 6.48 42.41 12.07
CA ASN A 567 7.88 41.95 12.02
C ASN A 567 8.14 40.71 12.91
N PRO A 568 7.45 39.59 12.64
CA PRO A 568 7.42 38.41 13.51
C PRO A 568 8.81 37.90 13.87
N PHE A 569 8.99 37.57 15.16
CA PHE A 569 10.25 37.10 15.72
C PHE A 569 10.48 35.61 15.46
N THR A 570 9.44 34.83 15.13
CA THR A 570 9.49 33.40 14.77
C THR A 570 8.79 33.12 13.43
N LEU A 571 9.14 32.01 12.77
CA LEU A 571 8.41 31.48 11.61
C LEU A 571 6.97 31.11 11.98
N ASP A 572 6.72 30.71 13.22
CA ASP A 572 5.38 30.34 13.69
C ASP A 572 4.46 31.56 13.84
N GLU A 573 4.95 32.65 14.43
CA GLU A 573 4.24 33.95 14.41
C GLU A 573 3.96 34.43 12.98
N ALA A 574 4.95 34.33 12.09
CA ALA A 574 4.80 34.71 10.71
C ALA A 574 3.76 33.86 9.97
N ARG A 575 3.78 32.54 10.19
CA ARG A 575 2.79 31.60 9.66
C ARG A 575 1.39 31.93 10.15
N ASN A 576 1.21 32.17 11.45
CA ASN A 576 -0.09 32.55 12.01
C ASN A 576 -0.60 33.87 11.41
N ALA A 577 0.26 34.89 11.26
CA ALA A 577 -0.10 36.14 10.60
C ALA A 577 -0.47 35.93 9.12
N VAL A 578 0.25 35.06 8.40
CA VAL A 578 -0.04 34.73 6.99
C VAL A 578 -1.32 33.91 6.85
N HIS A 579 -1.66 33.01 7.77
CA HIS A 579 -2.97 32.36 7.79
C HIS A 579 -4.10 33.38 7.94
N THR A 580 -4.02 34.30 8.91
CA THR A 580 -5.02 35.38 9.06
C THR A 580 -5.16 36.20 7.77
N VAL A 581 -4.03 36.61 7.17
CA VAL A 581 -4.02 37.33 5.88
C VAL A 581 -4.64 36.50 4.74
N VAL A 582 -4.35 35.20 4.68
CA VAL A 582 -4.92 34.30 3.68
C VAL A 582 -6.42 34.14 3.88
N ASP A 583 -6.90 34.08 5.11
CA ASP A 583 -8.33 33.96 5.42
C ASP A 583 -9.08 35.28 5.18
N ASP A 584 -8.45 36.44 5.39
CA ASP A 584 -8.95 37.75 4.93
C ASP A 584 -9.08 37.78 3.40
N LEU A 585 -8.08 37.29 2.66
CA LEU A 585 -8.09 37.23 1.19
C LEU A 585 -9.10 36.22 0.63
N LYS A 586 -9.31 35.08 1.31
CA LYS A 586 -10.40 34.13 1.01
C LYS A 586 -11.77 34.77 1.27
N SER A 587 -11.93 35.47 2.39
CA SER A 587 -13.17 36.16 2.75
C SER A 587 -13.53 37.22 1.71
N ALA A 588 -12.54 38.04 1.32
CA ALA A 588 -12.60 39.01 0.22
C ALA A 588 -12.82 38.40 -1.17
N SER A 589 -12.86 37.06 -1.28
CA SER A 589 -13.05 36.30 -2.53
C SER A 589 -11.98 36.58 -3.59
N LEU A 590 -10.77 36.96 -3.15
CA LEU A 590 -9.58 37.18 -3.99
C LEU A 590 -8.70 35.93 -4.08
N LEU A 591 -8.76 35.06 -3.07
CA LEU A 591 -8.17 33.72 -3.08
C LEU A 591 -9.26 32.66 -2.85
N THR A 592 -8.97 31.42 -3.24
CA THR A 592 -9.79 30.23 -3.01
C THR A 592 -8.95 29.13 -2.37
N THR A 593 -9.56 28.23 -1.60
CA THR A 593 -8.88 27.03 -1.09
C THR A 593 -8.52 26.10 -2.25
N GLY A 594 -7.31 25.55 -2.23
CA GLY A 594 -6.85 24.55 -3.20
C GLY A 594 -7.28 23.13 -2.84
N SER A 595 -6.46 22.14 -3.21
CA SER A 595 -6.68 20.72 -2.92
C SER A 595 -6.94 20.39 -1.43
N HIS A 596 -6.44 21.22 -0.51
CA HIS A 596 -6.67 21.12 0.93
C HIS A 596 -6.46 22.47 1.63
N GLU A 597 -6.78 22.56 2.93
CA GLU A 597 -6.88 23.81 3.71
C GLU A 597 -5.59 24.66 3.74
N ASN A 598 -4.42 24.01 3.72
CA ASN A 598 -3.09 24.65 3.76
C ASN A 598 -2.56 25.07 2.38
N VAL A 599 -3.39 25.01 1.34
CA VAL A 599 -3.08 25.40 -0.03
C VAL A 599 -4.13 26.37 -0.54
N VAL A 600 -3.69 27.38 -1.28
CA VAL A 600 -4.56 28.38 -1.91
C VAL A 600 -4.36 28.43 -3.43
N ARG A 601 -5.36 28.99 -4.12
CA ARG A 601 -5.36 29.25 -5.56
C ARG A 601 -5.85 30.67 -5.83
N ILE A 602 -5.26 31.33 -6.81
CA ILE A 602 -5.69 32.63 -7.33
C ILE A 602 -6.36 32.43 -8.70
N HIS A 603 -7.50 33.09 -8.92
CA HIS A 603 -8.24 33.04 -10.19
C HIS A 603 -7.47 33.85 -11.26
N ASP A 604 -7.36 33.32 -12.49
CA ASP A 604 -6.62 33.93 -13.61
C ASP A 604 -6.87 35.45 -13.80
N VAL A 605 -8.13 35.89 -13.91
CA VAL A 605 -8.51 37.31 -14.03
C VAL A 605 -8.07 38.13 -12.81
N ILE A 606 -8.16 37.56 -11.60
CA ILE A 606 -7.77 38.26 -10.37
C ILE A 606 -6.24 38.46 -10.32
N ARG A 607 -5.48 37.44 -10.76
CA ARG A 607 -4.04 37.53 -10.96
C ARG A 607 -3.66 38.57 -12.02
N ASP A 608 -4.33 38.59 -13.17
CA ASP A 608 -4.13 39.59 -14.23
C ASP A 608 -4.32 41.02 -13.70
N VAL A 609 -5.37 41.26 -12.89
CA VAL A 609 -5.60 42.56 -12.24
C VAL A 609 -4.49 42.87 -11.23
N GLY A 610 -4.06 41.91 -10.41
CA GLY A 610 -2.96 42.10 -9.46
C GLY A 610 -1.64 42.49 -10.13
N ILE A 611 -1.32 41.90 -11.28
CA ILE A 611 -0.14 42.26 -12.09
C ILE A 611 -0.24 43.69 -12.61
N SER A 612 -1.43 44.11 -13.09
CA SER A 612 -1.66 45.50 -13.50
C SER A 612 -1.53 46.48 -12.34
N ILE A 613 -2.06 46.13 -11.16
CA ILE A 613 -1.96 46.94 -9.92
C ILE A 613 -0.50 47.13 -9.50
N ALA A 614 0.34 46.11 -9.62
CA ALA A 614 1.77 46.23 -9.34
C ALA A 614 2.44 47.22 -10.31
N GLY A 615 2.06 47.19 -11.60
CA GLY A 615 2.52 48.14 -12.61
C GLY A 615 2.18 49.60 -12.31
N ASP A 616 0.93 49.87 -11.94
CA ASP A 616 0.44 51.24 -11.64
C ASP A 616 1.01 51.83 -10.33
N GLN A 617 1.70 51.04 -9.50
CA GLN A 617 2.23 51.43 -8.19
C GLN A 617 3.77 51.42 -8.12
N ASP A 618 4.45 51.63 -9.26
CA ASP A 618 5.93 51.60 -9.38
C ASP A 618 6.60 50.28 -8.92
N GLU A 619 5.82 49.21 -8.79
CA GLU A 619 6.27 47.88 -8.37
C GLU A 619 6.16 46.83 -9.49
N ALA A 620 6.24 47.26 -10.75
CA ALA A 620 6.00 46.45 -11.94
C ALA A 620 6.59 45.02 -11.88
N PHE A 621 5.81 44.03 -12.31
CA PHE A 621 6.23 42.64 -12.41
C PHE A 621 6.55 42.27 -13.86
N LEU A 622 7.57 41.43 -14.06
CA LEU A 622 7.83 40.76 -15.34
C LEU A 622 7.51 39.27 -15.15
N ILE A 623 6.43 38.80 -15.77
CA ILE A 623 5.98 37.41 -15.67
C ILE A 623 5.81 36.82 -17.06
N ASP A 624 6.49 35.70 -17.32
CA ASP A 624 6.39 34.93 -18.56
C ASP A 624 6.70 33.46 -18.25
N HIS A 625 5.68 32.60 -18.33
CA HIS A 625 5.72 31.21 -17.89
C HIS A 625 5.88 30.18 -19.02
N GLY A 626 6.31 30.62 -20.21
CA GLY A 626 6.82 29.73 -21.24
C GLY A 626 7.81 30.39 -22.19
N ALA A 627 8.58 31.35 -21.67
CA ALA A 627 9.61 32.08 -22.38
C ALA A 627 10.56 31.13 -23.14
N PRO A 628 10.83 31.36 -24.44
CA PRO A 628 11.84 30.59 -25.17
C PRO A 628 13.27 31.04 -24.84
N GLN A 629 13.43 32.28 -24.37
CA GLN A 629 14.69 32.94 -24.04
C GLN A 629 14.43 34.09 -23.06
N TRP A 630 15.47 34.64 -22.43
CA TRP A 630 15.31 35.83 -21.57
C TRP A 630 14.65 37.00 -22.34
N PRO A 631 13.62 37.66 -21.79
CA PRO A 631 12.91 38.75 -22.48
C PRO A 631 13.83 39.92 -22.86
N LEU A 632 13.67 40.45 -24.07
CA LEU A 632 14.32 41.70 -24.48
C LEU A 632 13.64 42.88 -23.78
N ILE A 633 14.38 43.58 -22.92
CA ILE A 633 13.86 44.72 -22.15
C ILE A 633 13.82 45.96 -23.06
N PRO A 634 12.65 46.60 -23.28
CA PRO A 634 12.58 47.87 -23.99
C PRO A 634 13.33 48.99 -23.24
N THR A 635 13.89 49.96 -23.96
CA THR A 635 14.61 51.10 -23.37
C THR A 635 13.74 51.95 -22.43
N ASN A 636 12.41 51.89 -22.60
CA ASN A 636 11.41 52.60 -21.80
C ASN A 636 10.68 51.68 -20.80
N ALA A 637 11.22 50.50 -20.48
CA ALA A 637 10.60 49.58 -19.53
C ALA A 637 10.55 50.18 -18.10
N PRO A 638 9.51 49.86 -17.31
CA PRO A 638 9.49 50.23 -15.90
C PRO A 638 10.59 49.50 -15.13
N SER A 639 10.97 50.03 -13.96
CA SER A 639 11.88 49.32 -13.06
C SER A 639 11.14 48.18 -12.36
N TYR A 640 11.46 46.94 -12.71
CA TYR A 640 10.77 45.77 -12.15
C TYR A 640 11.11 45.53 -10.67
N SER A 641 10.08 45.27 -9.86
CA SER A 641 10.23 44.89 -8.44
C SER A 641 10.29 43.37 -8.23
N ALA A 642 9.68 42.61 -9.14
CA ALA A 642 9.72 41.15 -9.18
C ALA A 642 9.79 40.63 -10.62
N ILE A 643 10.51 39.53 -10.81
CA ILE A 643 10.62 38.80 -12.08
C ILE A 643 10.30 37.33 -11.78
N SER A 644 9.39 36.73 -12.55
CA SER A 644 9.01 35.31 -12.49
C SER A 644 9.00 34.73 -13.89
N LEU A 645 10.01 33.93 -14.23
CA LEU A 645 10.22 33.41 -15.59
C LEU A 645 10.32 31.89 -15.59
N ALA A 646 9.47 31.21 -16.36
CA ALA A 646 9.61 29.77 -16.61
C ALA A 646 9.99 29.54 -18.08
N PHE A 647 11.17 28.96 -18.29
CA PHE A 647 11.72 28.71 -19.62
C PHE A 647 11.38 27.30 -20.11
N LYS A 648 11.09 27.17 -21.41
CA LYS A 648 10.81 25.85 -22.01
C LYS A 648 12.07 24.95 -22.07
N ASP A 649 13.23 25.53 -22.39
CA ASP A 649 14.54 24.85 -22.39
C ASP A 649 15.74 25.83 -22.53
N ILE A 650 15.97 26.71 -21.55
CA ILE A 650 17.06 27.69 -21.63
C ILE A 650 18.44 27.05 -21.43
N LYS A 651 19.43 27.44 -22.25
CA LYS A 651 20.82 26.94 -22.17
C LYS A 651 21.83 27.95 -21.65
N ARG A 652 21.53 29.24 -21.74
CA ARG A 652 22.44 30.34 -21.37
C ARG A 652 21.66 31.54 -20.89
N LEU A 653 22.08 32.12 -19.76
CA LEU A 653 21.53 33.37 -19.25
C LEU A 653 22.31 34.58 -19.78
N PRO A 654 21.67 35.75 -19.95
CA PRO A 654 22.34 36.96 -20.42
C PRO A 654 23.25 37.57 -19.35
N SER A 655 24.35 38.19 -19.78
CA SER A 655 25.31 38.85 -18.91
C SER A 655 25.00 40.34 -18.73
N GLY A 656 25.35 40.91 -17.56
CA GLY A 656 25.27 42.36 -17.33
C GLY A 656 23.86 42.94 -17.17
N LEU A 657 22.90 42.15 -16.70
CA LEU A 657 21.55 42.62 -16.35
C LEU A 657 21.59 43.69 -15.26
N VAL A 658 20.73 44.72 -15.37
CA VAL A 658 20.61 45.84 -14.43
C VAL A 658 19.15 46.00 -14.01
N TYR A 659 18.83 45.57 -12.80
CA TYR A 659 17.49 45.68 -12.20
C TYR A 659 17.61 46.21 -10.75
N PRO A 660 17.82 47.53 -10.58
CA PRO A 660 18.25 48.11 -9.30
C PRO A 660 17.14 48.14 -8.23
N GLN A 661 15.88 47.85 -8.57
CA GLN A 661 14.75 47.74 -7.63
C GLN A 661 14.23 46.30 -7.51
N LEU A 662 14.95 45.30 -8.04
CA LEU A 662 14.50 43.92 -8.03
C LEU A 662 14.61 43.32 -6.63
N HIS A 663 13.47 42.95 -6.03
CA HIS A 663 13.38 42.34 -4.71
C HIS A 663 13.12 40.84 -4.77
N THR A 664 12.48 40.34 -5.84
CA THR A 664 12.18 38.92 -6.06
C THR A 664 12.61 38.49 -7.46
N LEU A 665 13.36 37.39 -7.57
CA LEU A 665 13.67 36.73 -8.83
C LEU A 665 13.35 35.23 -8.69
N ILE A 666 12.38 34.75 -9.47
CA ILE A 666 12.02 33.34 -9.60
C ILE A 666 12.34 32.93 -11.04
N VAL A 667 13.14 31.87 -11.20
CA VAL A 667 13.52 31.34 -12.51
C VAL A 667 13.38 29.82 -12.54
N GLU A 668 12.55 29.31 -13.44
CA GLU A 668 12.30 27.88 -13.65
C GLU A 668 12.75 27.47 -15.06
N ASN A 669 13.12 26.21 -15.24
CA ASN A 669 13.32 25.62 -16.58
C ASN A 669 12.58 24.29 -16.69
N SER A 670 11.57 24.18 -17.57
CA SER A 670 10.69 23.00 -17.68
C SER A 670 11.42 21.69 -18.03
N LYS A 671 12.69 21.77 -18.44
CA LYS A 671 13.59 20.62 -18.56
C LYS A 671 14.79 20.79 -17.63
N ILE A 672 15.17 19.70 -16.95
CA ILE A 672 16.40 19.66 -16.18
C ILE A 672 17.60 19.63 -17.15
N SER A 673 18.27 20.77 -17.33
CA SER A 673 19.42 20.90 -18.22
C SER A 673 20.56 21.71 -17.61
N ASP A 674 21.78 21.48 -18.08
CA ASP A 674 22.92 22.34 -17.75
C ASP A 674 22.74 23.72 -18.38
N VAL A 675 22.95 24.78 -17.59
CA VAL A 675 22.78 26.18 -18.00
C VAL A 675 24.06 26.97 -17.73
N GLU A 676 24.51 27.73 -18.72
CA GLU A 676 25.62 28.66 -18.56
C GLU A 676 25.15 29.93 -17.81
N PHE A 677 25.59 30.09 -16.56
CA PHE A 677 25.41 31.28 -15.74
C PHE A 677 26.64 32.20 -15.86
N PRO A 678 26.49 33.44 -16.38
CA PRO A 678 27.57 34.42 -16.37
C PRO A 678 27.95 34.86 -14.95
N ASP A 679 29.25 34.97 -14.68
CA ASP A 679 29.77 35.40 -13.36
C ASP A 679 29.20 36.76 -12.90
N ASN A 680 28.83 37.63 -13.84
CA ASN A 680 28.30 38.97 -13.58
C ASN A 680 26.76 39.06 -13.54
N PHE A 681 26.03 37.95 -13.63
CA PHE A 681 24.56 37.92 -13.75
C PHE A 681 23.85 38.73 -12.65
N PHE A 682 24.25 38.58 -11.39
CA PHE A 682 23.61 39.24 -10.24
C PHE A 682 24.15 40.66 -9.95
N ASN A 683 25.13 41.17 -10.71
CA ASN A 683 25.81 42.44 -10.39
C ASN A 683 24.87 43.65 -10.26
N GLY A 684 23.80 43.69 -11.06
CA GLY A 684 22.84 44.78 -11.10
C GLY A 684 21.58 44.59 -10.24
N MET A 685 21.54 43.58 -9.36
CA MET A 685 20.36 43.17 -8.58
C MET A 685 20.56 43.39 -7.07
N THR A 686 20.99 44.59 -6.67
CA THR A 686 21.47 44.87 -5.29
C THR A 686 20.38 44.91 -4.21
N GLN A 687 19.10 44.94 -4.59
CA GLN A 687 17.96 44.90 -3.65
C GLN A 687 17.37 43.49 -3.46
N LEU A 688 17.94 42.47 -4.12
CA LEU A 688 17.34 41.14 -4.18
C LEU A 688 17.24 40.51 -2.78
N SER A 689 16.01 40.11 -2.43
CA SER A 689 15.63 39.55 -1.13
C SER A 689 15.16 38.10 -1.22
N VAL A 690 14.57 37.73 -2.35
CA VAL A 690 14.15 36.37 -2.72
C VAL A 690 14.83 35.99 -4.02
N LEU A 691 15.51 34.85 -4.04
CA LEU A 691 16.03 34.20 -5.23
C LEU A 691 15.60 32.73 -5.23
N GLU A 692 14.85 32.35 -6.25
CA GLU A 692 14.48 30.97 -6.53
C GLU A 692 14.98 30.57 -7.90
N ILE A 693 15.64 29.41 -7.97
CA ILE A 693 16.13 28.81 -9.21
C ILE A 693 15.72 27.34 -9.19
N THR A 694 14.86 26.96 -10.12
CA THR A 694 14.27 25.62 -10.21
C THR A 694 14.71 24.94 -11.51
N THR A 695 15.16 23.69 -11.38
CA THR A 695 15.54 22.76 -12.46
C THR A 695 16.65 23.22 -13.42
N MET A 696 17.47 24.20 -13.01
CA MET A 696 18.64 24.67 -13.75
C MET A 696 19.94 24.08 -13.19
N ARG A 697 20.61 23.19 -13.94
CA ARG A 697 21.87 22.59 -13.48
C ARG A 697 23.03 23.58 -13.69
N MET A 698 23.57 24.07 -12.58
CA MET A 698 24.79 24.87 -12.53
C MET A 698 26.00 23.94 -12.31
N GLN A 699 27.18 24.29 -12.84
CA GLN A 699 28.41 23.62 -12.40
C GLN A 699 28.94 24.22 -11.09
N ARG A 700 28.71 25.51 -10.88
CA ARG A 700 29.20 26.34 -9.76
C ARG A 700 28.21 27.49 -9.57
N LEU A 701 28.05 28.00 -8.34
CA LEU A 701 27.38 29.28 -8.14
C LEU A 701 28.30 30.43 -8.64
N PRO A 702 27.80 31.39 -9.45
CA PRO A 702 28.62 32.50 -9.94
C PRO A 702 29.08 33.42 -8.80
N SER A 703 30.27 34.00 -8.95
CA SER A 703 30.92 34.83 -7.92
C SER A 703 30.11 36.06 -7.50
N SER A 704 29.20 36.55 -8.35
CA SER A 704 28.28 37.65 -8.02
C SER A 704 27.25 37.32 -6.92
N PHE A 705 27.06 36.05 -6.54
CA PHE A 705 26.25 35.70 -5.34
C PHE A 705 26.71 36.43 -4.08
N ALA A 706 28.02 36.64 -3.91
CA ALA A 706 28.58 37.35 -2.75
C ALA A 706 28.16 38.85 -2.67
N LYS A 707 27.56 39.41 -3.72
CA LYS A 707 27.06 40.80 -3.78
C LYS A 707 25.59 40.92 -3.36
N LEU A 708 24.87 39.81 -3.23
CA LEU A 708 23.45 39.77 -2.87
C LEU A 708 23.24 40.01 -1.36
N ALA A 709 23.83 41.08 -0.80
CA ALA A 709 23.92 41.32 0.64
C ALA A 709 22.56 41.43 1.36
N LYS A 710 21.47 41.70 0.62
CA LYS A 710 20.09 41.76 1.14
C LYS A 710 19.30 40.45 1.01
N LEU A 711 19.89 39.39 0.44
CA LEU A 711 19.19 38.14 0.19
C LEU A 711 18.78 37.47 1.51
N ARG A 712 17.49 37.12 1.60
CA ARG A 712 16.88 36.49 2.78
C ARG A 712 16.34 35.09 2.51
N MET A 713 15.94 34.82 1.27
CA MET A 713 15.53 33.50 0.82
C MET A 713 16.33 33.12 -0.43
N LEU A 714 16.95 31.94 -0.36
CA LEU A 714 17.56 31.26 -1.50
C LEU A 714 16.97 29.85 -1.59
N TYR A 715 16.31 29.55 -2.70
CA TYR A 715 15.80 28.21 -3.01
C TYR A 715 16.39 27.74 -4.34
N LEU A 716 17.05 26.58 -4.32
CA LEU A 716 17.74 25.97 -5.47
C LEU A 716 17.19 24.55 -5.66
N ASP A 717 16.04 24.43 -6.32
CA ASP A 717 15.35 23.14 -6.46
C ASP A 717 15.80 22.41 -7.73
N GLY A 718 16.06 21.09 -7.64
CA GLY A 718 16.44 20.27 -8.79
C GLY A 718 17.76 20.69 -9.47
N CYS A 719 18.61 21.42 -8.75
CA CYS A 719 19.85 21.98 -9.25
C CYS A 719 21.00 20.98 -9.17
N LYS A 720 22.06 21.21 -9.96
CA LYS A 720 23.36 20.58 -9.74
C LYS A 720 24.21 21.57 -8.95
N LEU A 721 24.79 21.14 -7.83
CA LEU A 721 25.50 22.03 -6.91
C LEU A 721 26.79 21.32 -6.43
N ALA A 722 27.92 21.68 -7.05
CA ALA A 722 29.22 21.09 -6.69
C ALA A 722 29.85 21.74 -5.44
N ASP A 723 29.68 23.06 -5.29
CA ASP A 723 30.15 23.83 -4.13
C ASP A 723 29.21 25.02 -3.90
N ILE A 724 28.88 25.27 -2.63
CA ILE A 724 28.03 26.37 -2.15
C ILE A 724 28.70 27.23 -1.06
N ALA A 725 30.01 27.09 -0.84
CA ALA A 725 30.77 27.81 0.19
C ALA A 725 30.69 29.35 0.05
N VAL A 726 30.40 29.87 -1.15
CA VAL A 726 30.16 31.30 -1.41
C VAL A 726 29.00 31.88 -0.56
N LEU A 727 28.06 31.04 -0.12
CA LEU A 727 26.91 31.50 0.68
C LEU A 727 27.32 32.10 2.04
N LYS A 728 28.52 31.83 2.56
CA LYS A 728 29.04 32.44 3.81
C LYS A 728 29.00 33.96 3.84
N HIS A 729 29.05 34.59 2.66
CA HIS A 729 28.97 36.04 2.51
C HIS A 729 27.56 36.61 2.84
N LEU A 730 26.53 35.76 2.92
CA LEU A 730 25.12 36.12 3.18
C LEU A 730 24.68 35.94 4.65
N LYS A 731 25.61 35.55 5.54
CA LYS A 731 25.35 35.16 6.95
C LYS A 731 24.51 36.11 7.80
N SER A 732 24.49 37.40 7.47
CA SER A 732 23.79 38.44 8.23
C SER A 732 22.34 38.67 7.81
N ASN A 733 21.88 38.09 6.69
CA ASN A 733 20.52 38.33 6.17
C ASN A 733 19.78 37.07 5.71
N LEU A 734 20.48 35.98 5.34
CA LEU A 734 19.84 34.76 4.86
C LEU A 734 19.06 34.08 5.99
N LYS A 735 17.73 33.98 5.83
CA LYS A 735 16.77 33.36 6.76
C LYS A 735 16.28 32.00 6.26
N VAL A 736 16.18 31.80 4.94
CA VAL A 736 15.69 30.57 4.31
C VAL A 736 16.72 30.11 3.28
N LEU A 737 17.18 28.87 3.42
CA LEU A 737 18.04 28.19 2.46
C LEU A 737 17.41 26.83 2.16
N GLY A 738 16.99 26.63 0.92
CA GLY A 738 16.59 25.33 0.41
C GLY A 738 17.41 24.93 -0.80
N ILE A 739 17.80 23.67 -0.85
CA ILE A 739 18.51 23.07 -1.99
C ILE A 739 17.85 21.76 -2.43
N ARG A 740 16.54 21.65 -2.25
CA ARG A 740 15.71 20.45 -2.49
C ARG A 740 16.00 19.77 -3.83
N ARG A 741 15.91 18.43 -3.89
CA ARG A 741 16.15 17.60 -5.09
C ARG A 741 17.49 17.86 -5.81
N SER A 742 18.44 18.55 -5.16
CA SER A 742 19.70 18.92 -5.80
C SER A 742 20.78 17.87 -5.63
N SER A 743 21.62 17.71 -6.66
CA SER A 743 22.78 16.82 -6.58
C SER A 743 23.96 17.56 -5.94
N ILE A 744 24.04 17.48 -4.62
CA ILE A 744 25.16 17.90 -3.77
C ILE A 744 25.68 16.67 -2.99
N GLU A 745 26.98 16.51 -2.85
CA GLU A 745 27.59 15.35 -2.16
C GLU A 745 28.02 15.67 -0.73
N ALA A 746 28.41 16.92 -0.46
CA ALA A 746 28.82 17.40 0.85
C ALA A 746 28.36 18.86 1.08
N LEU A 747 27.92 19.18 2.30
CA LEU A 747 27.76 20.57 2.72
C LEU A 747 29.11 21.15 3.15
N PRO A 748 29.50 22.37 2.72
CA PRO A 748 30.74 22.99 3.17
C PRO A 748 30.60 23.52 4.62
N PRO A 749 31.65 23.46 5.46
CA PRO A 749 31.64 23.95 6.85
C PRO A 749 31.16 25.41 6.99
N GLU A 750 31.44 26.21 5.96
CA GLU A 750 30.91 27.56 5.71
C GLU A 750 29.41 27.75 5.99
N ILE A 751 28.57 26.74 5.74
CA ILE A 751 27.12 26.83 5.98
C ILE A 751 26.82 27.06 7.47
N GLY A 752 27.63 26.52 8.38
CA GLY A 752 27.50 26.78 9.82
C GLY A 752 27.74 28.23 10.24
N GLN A 753 28.23 29.09 9.33
CA GLN A 753 28.38 30.53 9.59
C GLN A 753 27.08 31.32 9.37
N LEU A 754 26.02 30.69 8.82
CA LEU A 754 24.73 31.33 8.52
C LEU A 754 23.86 31.45 9.78
N THR A 755 24.33 32.14 10.81
CA THR A 755 23.67 32.19 12.14
C THR A 755 22.28 32.88 12.13
N SER A 756 21.92 33.59 11.06
CA SER A 756 20.59 34.19 10.86
C SER A 756 19.57 33.22 10.24
N LEU A 757 19.99 32.01 9.86
CA LEU A 757 19.19 31.03 9.15
C LEU A 757 18.14 30.39 10.06
N ARG A 758 16.90 30.33 9.59
CA ARG A 758 15.71 29.81 10.28
C ARG A 758 15.15 28.57 9.61
N VAL A 759 15.27 28.45 8.30
CA VAL A 759 14.89 27.26 7.53
C VAL A 759 16.12 26.73 6.79
N LEU A 760 16.43 25.45 7.00
CA LEU A 760 17.37 24.68 6.18
C LEU A 760 16.63 23.48 5.57
N ASP A 761 16.45 23.51 4.26
CA ASP A 761 15.70 22.51 3.50
C ASP A 761 16.63 21.72 2.57
N LEU A 762 16.85 20.44 2.93
CA LEU A 762 17.68 19.47 2.22
C LEU A 762 16.84 18.28 1.72
N GLU A 763 15.50 18.41 1.65
CA GLU A 763 14.62 17.30 1.26
C GLU A 763 14.99 16.77 -0.15
N ASP A 764 14.86 15.46 -0.37
CA ASP A 764 15.17 14.77 -1.63
C ASP A 764 16.61 14.97 -2.19
N CYS A 765 17.59 15.36 -1.35
CA CYS A 765 19.00 15.47 -1.77
C CYS A 765 19.72 14.10 -1.72
N ASP A 766 19.29 13.15 -2.56
CA ASP A 766 19.68 11.72 -2.52
C ASP A 766 21.18 11.41 -2.64
N LYS A 767 22.00 12.40 -3.00
CA LYS A 767 23.47 12.27 -3.10
C LYS A 767 24.23 12.80 -1.90
N LEU A 768 23.57 13.48 -0.96
CA LEU A 768 24.23 14.10 0.17
C LEU A 768 24.72 13.02 1.14
N LYS A 769 26.05 12.96 1.33
CA LYS A 769 26.71 11.99 2.21
C LYS A 769 27.44 12.64 3.38
N VAL A 770 27.94 13.86 3.21
CA VAL A 770 28.75 14.53 4.23
C VAL A 770 28.09 15.82 4.68
N ILE A 771 27.75 15.90 5.96
CA ILE A 771 27.36 17.12 6.65
C ILE A 771 28.38 17.31 7.77
N PRO A 772 29.36 18.22 7.64
CA PRO A 772 30.42 18.33 8.63
C PRO A 772 29.88 18.62 10.04
N ARG A 773 30.43 17.93 11.04
CA ARG A 773 30.12 18.12 12.46
C ARG A 773 30.29 19.60 12.83
N GLY A 774 29.41 20.13 13.67
CA GLY A 774 29.39 21.57 13.97
C GLY A 774 28.59 22.42 12.98
N VAL A 775 28.30 21.96 11.75
CA VAL A 775 27.56 22.80 10.78
C VAL A 775 26.16 23.10 11.28
N ILE A 776 25.38 22.06 11.65
CA ILE A 776 24.00 22.24 12.11
C ILE A 776 23.97 22.89 13.50
N SER A 777 24.82 22.46 14.43
CA SER A 777 24.87 22.99 15.80
C SER A 777 25.36 24.45 15.89
N ASN A 778 26.01 25.00 14.86
CA ASN A 778 26.33 26.43 14.76
C ASN A 778 25.16 27.30 14.24
N LEU A 779 24.08 26.71 13.70
CA LEU A 779 22.90 27.45 13.23
C LEU A 779 22.00 27.84 14.40
N THR A 780 22.47 28.76 15.25
CA THR A 780 21.80 29.28 16.47
C THR A 780 20.48 30.03 16.23
N GLY A 781 19.96 30.04 15.01
CA GLY A 781 18.69 30.66 14.61
C GLY A 781 17.66 29.66 14.05
N LEU A 782 18.03 28.37 13.96
CA LEU A 782 17.33 27.40 13.11
C LEU A 782 16.03 26.88 13.75
N GLU A 783 14.91 27.21 13.12
CA GLU A 783 13.55 26.87 13.57
C GLU A 783 12.95 25.68 12.81
N GLU A 784 13.36 25.44 11.57
CA GLU A 784 12.92 24.33 10.73
C GLU A 784 14.09 23.67 10.00
N LEU A 785 14.17 22.34 10.10
CA LEU A 785 15.23 21.53 9.51
C LEU A 785 14.64 20.32 8.79
N TYR A 786 14.94 20.20 7.50
CA TYR A 786 14.48 19.10 6.66
C TYR A 786 15.69 18.32 6.12
N PHE A 787 15.93 17.11 6.62
CA PHE A 787 16.96 16.20 6.09
C PHE A 787 16.47 15.43 4.86
N PRO A 788 17.38 14.93 4.00
CA PRO A 788 17.03 13.95 2.98
C PRO A 788 16.62 12.63 3.66
N PHE A 789 15.51 12.01 3.24
CA PHE A 789 15.10 10.68 3.77
C PHE A 789 16.10 9.56 3.45
N GLU A 790 16.88 9.73 2.39
CA GLU A 790 17.93 8.79 1.99
C GLU A 790 19.24 8.95 2.79
N PHE A 791 19.39 10.00 3.60
CA PHE A 791 20.59 10.24 4.39
C PHE A 791 20.78 9.17 5.47
N ALA A 792 21.84 8.37 5.34
CA ALA A 792 22.17 7.28 6.26
C ALA A 792 23.55 7.40 6.92
N GLU A 793 24.37 8.37 6.50
CA GLU A 793 25.79 8.55 6.86
C GLU A 793 25.97 9.22 8.24
N TRP A 794 25.14 8.84 9.21
CA TRP A 794 25.19 9.36 10.58
C TRP A 794 26.41 8.84 11.34
N LYS A 795 27.08 9.72 12.08
CA LYS A 795 28.13 9.32 13.01
C LYS A 795 27.54 8.74 14.30
N ALA A 796 27.97 7.53 14.66
CA ALA A 796 27.61 6.88 15.92
C ALA A 796 28.15 7.65 17.15
N THR A 797 27.39 7.64 18.24
CA THR A 797 27.66 8.39 19.47
C THR A 797 28.69 7.73 20.38
N ILE A 798 29.09 6.48 20.10
CA ILE A 798 29.92 5.63 20.97
C ILE A 798 30.98 4.90 20.12
N ASP A 799 32.12 4.59 20.77
CA ASP A 799 33.34 3.91 20.31
C ASP A 799 34.33 4.69 19.42
N GLU A 800 35.46 5.05 20.02
CA GLU A 800 36.61 5.74 19.39
C GLU A 800 37.53 4.81 18.56
N GLN A 801 37.14 3.55 18.34
CA GLN A 801 38.00 2.54 17.71
C GLN A 801 37.29 1.84 16.55
N GLN A 802 37.94 1.89 15.38
CA GLN A 802 37.59 1.20 14.12
C GLN A 802 36.54 1.85 13.18
N ASP A 803 36.71 3.14 12.85
CA ASP A 803 36.82 3.56 11.44
C ASP A 803 37.59 4.90 11.34
N THR A 804 38.33 5.11 10.24
CA THR A 804 39.09 6.34 9.96
C THR A 804 38.45 7.22 8.88
N SER A 805 37.39 6.75 8.21
CA SER A 805 36.77 7.44 7.07
C SER A 805 35.73 8.51 7.44
N ASN A 806 35.00 8.37 8.55
CA ASN A 806 33.79 9.15 8.84
C ASN A 806 33.85 10.00 10.13
N ARG A 807 35.05 10.42 10.57
CA ARG A 807 35.27 11.08 11.87
C ARG A 807 34.58 12.44 12.02
N ASP A 808 34.36 13.15 10.92
CA ASP A 808 33.92 14.55 10.90
C ASP A 808 32.47 14.77 10.42
N ASN A 809 31.67 13.71 10.29
CA ASN A 809 30.27 13.80 9.85
C ASN A 809 29.30 14.08 11.02
N VAL A 810 28.08 14.50 10.69
CA VAL A 810 27.04 14.92 11.66
C VAL A 810 26.58 13.77 12.55
N SER A 811 26.29 14.09 13.80
CA SER A 811 25.68 13.18 14.79
C SER A 811 24.38 13.76 15.32
N LEU A 812 23.53 12.95 15.95
CA LEU A 812 22.30 13.46 16.59
C LEU A 812 22.60 14.42 17.76
N GLU A 813 23.80 14.39 18.32
CA GLU A 813 24.28 15.37 19.31
C GLU A 813 24.35 16.80 18.73
N ASP A 814 24.59 16.95 17.42
CA ASP A 814 24.54 18.27 16.76
C ASP A 814 23.13 18.87 16.74
N LEU A 815 22.08 18.05 16.89
CA LEU A 815 20.69 18.51 16.99
C LEU A 815 20.26 18.78 18.44
N ARG A 816 20.94 18.18 19.43
CA ARG A 816 20.54 18.19 20.84
C ARG A 816 20.29 19.58 21.38
N ARG A 817 21.20 20.54 21.17
CA ARG A 817 21.00 21.91 21.66
C ARG A 817 19.77 22.57 21.02
N LEU A 818 19.58 22.42 19.71
CA LEU A 818 18.47 23.03 18.98
C LEU A 818 17.11 22.45 19.38
N LEU A 819 17.04 21.17 19.77
CA LEU A 819 15.84 20.52 20.30
C LEU A 819 15.60 20.91 21.77
N ASN A 820 16.63 20.79 22.62
CA ASN A 820 16.51 20.95 24.07
C ASN A 820 16.32 22.41 24.50
N ASP A 821 16.89 23.38 23.77
CA ASP A 821 16.60 24.81 23.96
C ASP A 821 15.22 25.21 23.38
N GLY A 822 14.51 24.28 22.74
CA GLY A 822 13.18 24.49 22.16
C GLY A 822 13.15 25.32 20.89
N GLN A 823 14.29 25.44 20.21
CA GLN A 823 14.43 26.31 19.05
C GLN A 823 13.87 25.69 17.77
N LEU A 824 14.05 24.39 17.55
CA LEU A 824 13.42 23.67 16.44
C LEU A 824 11.92 23.48 16.71
N THR A 825 11.10 23.92 15.75
CA THR A 825 9.65 23.73 15.72
C THR A 825 9.19 22.79 14.59
N THR A 826 10.02 22.57 13.57
CA THR A 826 9.77 21.57 12.51
C THR A 826 11.03 20.73 12.25
N LEU A 827 10.89 19.40 12.21
CA LEU A 827 12.00 18.46 11.94
C LEU A 827 11.57 17.30 11.02
N HIS A 828 12.17 17.19 9.83
CA HIS A 828 12.09 15.97 8.99
C HIS A 828 13.44 15.24 9.06
N ILE A 829 13.43 13.96 9.40
CA ILE A 829 14.65 13.16 9.63
C ILE A 829 14.39 11.66 9.50
N HIS A 830 15.39 10.95 8.99
CA HIS A 830 15.48 9.50 9.07
C HIS A 830 16.71 9.09 9.91
N ILE A 831 16.50 8.16 10.85
CA ILE A 831 17.50 7.60 11.76
C ILE A 831 17.55 6.09 11.50
N PRO A 832 18.54 5.57 10.74
CA PRO A 832 18.56 4.18 10.29
C PRO A 832 18.67 3.11 11.39
N ASP A 833 19.32 3.42 12.52
CA ASP A 833 19.49 2.50 13.66
C ASP A 833 19.20 3.26 14.97
N VAL A 834 18.44 2.65 15.87
CA VAL A 834 18.16 3.16 17.21
C VAL A 834 19.45 3.40 18.03
N LYS A 835 20.53 2.67 17.74
CA LYS A 835 21.85 2.86 18.37
C LYS A 835 22.50 4.22 18.09
N LEU A 836 22.01 4.97 17.09
CA LEU A 836 22.48 6.33 16.80
C LEU A 836 21.90 7.36 17.77
N LEU A 837 20.83 7.03 18.49
CA LEU A 837 20.25 7.92 19.50
C LEU A 837 21.25 8.14 20.65
N PRO A 838 21.36 9.36 21.20
CA PRO A 838 22.20 9.60 22.36
C PRO A 838 21.64 8.89 23.61
N ASN A 839 22.53 8.73 24.60
CA ASN A 839 22.19 8.19 25.93
C ASN A 839 21.43 9.21 26.80
N ASP A 840 21.58 10.50 26.51
CA ASP A 840 20.87 11.59 27.18
C ASP A 840 19.60 11.98 26.40
N ASP A 841 18.57 12.45 27.10
CA ASP A 841 17.26 12.76 26.51
C ASP A 841 17.29 13.90 25.45
N LEU A 842 16.79 13.59 24.23
CA LEU A 842 16.40 14.56 23.21
C LEU A 842 14.96 15.05 23.46
N ILE A 843 14.78 16.36 23.63
CA ILE A 843 13.48 16.94 23.98
C ILE A 843 12.72 17.38 22.72
N PHE A 844 11.85 16.49 22.23
CA PHE A 844 10.97 16.77 21.08
C PHE A 844 9.70 17.59 21.44
N ALA A 845 9.55 18.00 22.71
CA ALA A 845 8.35 18.63 23.24
C ALA A 845 7.97 19.97 22.56
N ASN A 846 8.90 20.65 21.88
CA ASN A 846 8.66 21.91 21.19
C ASN A 846 8.31 21.76 19.69
N LEU A 847 8.44 20.57 19.10
CA LEU A 847 8.07 20.33 17.71
C LEU A 847 6.56 20.47 17.50
N LYS A 848 6.18 21.25 16.48
CA LYS A 848 4.79 21.50 16.05
C LYS A 848 4.45 20.79 14.74
N GLY A 849 5.45 20.48 13.93
CA GLY A 849 5.37 19.56 12.80
C GLY A 849 6.60 18.67 12.75
N PHE A 850 6.48 17.42 12.32
CA PHE A 850 7.63 16.54 12.22
C PHE A 850 7.37 15.35 11.30
N LYS A 851 8.41 14.87 10.62
CA LYS A 851 8.37 13.63 9.84
C LYS A 851 9.60 12.80 10.20
N ILE A 852 9.46 12.07 11.29
CA ILE A 852 10.55 11.33 11.96
C ILE A 852 10.37 9.84 11.66
N SER A 853 11.42 9.21 11.16
CA SER A 853 11.48 7.75 11.01
C SER A 853 12.71 7.17 11.73
N VAL A 854 12.53 6.13 12.53
CA VAL A 854 13.60 5.41 13.24
C VAL A 854 13.55 3.92 12.87
N GLY A 855 14.69 3.36 12.49
CA GLY A 855 14.78 2.00 11.94
C GLY A 855 14.44 1.99 10.46
N SER A 856 13.18 1.73 10.11
CA SER A 856 12.75 1.69 8.69
C SER A 856 12.31 3.05 8.15
N LYS A 857 12.71 3.35 6.90
CA LYS A 857 12.30 4.54 6.14
C LYS A 857 10.78 4.56 5.91
N PHE A 858 10.22 5.75 5.71
CA PHE A 858 8.87 5.88 5.16
C PHE A 858 8.83 5.31 3.73
N GLY A 859 7.78 4.54 3.40
CA GLY A 859 7.55 4.06 2.04
C GLY A 859 7.17 5.20 1.08
N TYR A 860 7.36 5.01 -0.22
CA TYR A 860 7.09 6.04 -1.25
C TYR A 860 5.70 6.69 -1.15
N TRP A 861 4.68 5.91 -0.75
CA TRP A 861 3.30 6.41 -0.53
C TRP A 861 3.09 7.07 0.83
N GLU A 862 3.84 6.67 1.86
CA GLU A 862 3.90 7.35 3.16
C GLU A 862 4.61 8.72 3.01
N GLY A 863 5.47 8.87 2.00
CA GLY A 863 6.16 10.12 1.68
C GLY A 863 5.28 11.23 1.09
N LYS A 864 4.06 10.95 0.61
CA LYS A 864 3.23 11.89 -0.19
C LYS A 864 2.66 13.11 0.55
N PHE A 865 2.79 13.18 1.87
CA PHE A 865 2.57 14.41 2.63
C PHE A 865 3.78 15.33 2.40
N GLY A 866 3.73 16.05 1.27
CA GLY A 866 4.77 16.99 0.85
C GLY A 866 4.60 18.33 1.56
N THR A 867 5.68 18.85 2.15
CA THR A 867 5.79 20.18 2.80
C THR A 867 4.80 20.52 3.93
N THR A 868 3.76 19.75 4.17
CA THR A 868 2.82 19.97 5.29
C THR A 868 3.49 19.67 6.62
N ARG A 869 3.18 20.44 7.68
CA ARG A 869 3.57 20.17 9.08
C ARG A 869 2.87 18.93 9.69
N THR A 870 2.43 17.99 8.86
CA THR A 870 1.77 16.74 9.28
C THR A 870 2.70 15.97 10.21
N CYS A 871 2.23 15.69 11.42
CA CYS A 871 3.00 15.01 12.45
C CYS A 871 3.07 13.50 12.16
N MET A 872 4.14 13.05 11.54
CA MET A 872 4.39 11.65 11.19
C MET A 872 5.52 11.05 12.03
N LEU A 873 5.21 9.97 12.75
CA LEU A 873 6.23 9.14 13.43
C LEU A 873 6.18 7.71 12.89
N LYS A 874 7.32 7.24 12.39
CA LYS A 874 7.59 5.82 12.13
C LYS A 874 8.70 5.34 13.05
N ALA A 875 8.48 4.27 13.79
CA ALA A 875 9.46 3.76 14.73
C ALA A 875 9.48 2.22 14.72
N GLU A 876 10.67 1.65 14.53
CA GLU A 876 10.90 0.22 14.51
C GLU A 876 12.00 -0.17 15.51
N GLY A 877 11.72 -1.17 16.36
CA GLY A 877 12.69 -1.75 17.29
C GLY A 877 13.13 -0.84 18.45
N ILE A 878 12.47 0.30 18.67
CA ILE A 878 12.80 1.23 19.75
C ILE A 878 12.11 0.84 21.05
N GLN A 879 12.73 1.14 22.19
CA GLN A 879 12.01 1.28 23.45
C GLN A 879 11.45 2.70 23.52
N LEU A 880 10.15 2.86 23.79
CA LEU A 880 9.52 4.18 23.92
C LEU A 880 9.96 4.86 25.23
N ARG A 881 11.10 5.55 25.18
CA ARG A 881 11.56 6.47 26.24
C ARG A 881 10.73 7.76 26.23
N ASN A 882 10.76 8.51 27.34
CA ASN A 882 9.98 9.74 27.56
C ASN A 882 10.06 10.75 26.40
N GLU A 883 11.25 10.84 25.77
CA GLU A 883 11.53 11.65 24.57
C GLU A 883 10.45 11.48 23.48
N PHE A 884 10.18 10.22 23.10
CA PHE A 884 9.30 9.87 21.99
C PHE A 884 7.81 9.92 22.35
N ILE A 885 7.45 9.84 23.63
CA ILE A 885 6.05 9.97 24.07
C ILE A 885 5.47 11.31 23.59
N SER A 886 6.26 12.38 23.69
CA SER A 886 5.85 13.72 23.23
C SER A 886 5.60 13.84 21.72
N LEU A 887 6.17 12.92 20.91
CA LEU A 887 5.89 12.78 19.48
C LEU A 887 4.61 11.95 19.26
N VAL A 888 4.46 10.84 19.97
CA VAL A 888 3.26 9.97 19.91
C VAL A 888 1.98 10.74 20.27
N ASP A 889 2.02 11.56 21.31
CA ASP A 889 0.92 12.45 21.73
C ASP A 889 0.49 13.47 20.66
N LYS A 890 1.38 13.78 19.71
CA LYS A 890 1.17 14.78 18.64
C LYS A 890 0.96 14.17 17.26
N ALA A 891 1.18 12.86 17.10
CA ALA A 891 1.19 12.20 15.80
C ALA A 891 -0.21 12.19 15.16
N GLU A 892 -0.29 12.69 13.93
CA GLU A 892 -1.43 12.55 13.03
C GLU A 892 -1.34 11.23 12.24
N VAL A 893 -0.12 10.77 11.99
CA VAL A 893 0.20 9.49 11.34
C VAL A 893 1.25 8.76 12.19
N LEU A 894 0.90 7.58 12.70
CA LEU A 894 1.73 6.80 13.62
C LEU A 894 1.92 5.37 13.12
N LEU A 895 3.17 4.98 12.89
CA LEU A 895 3.56 3.63 12.46
C LEU A 895 4.57 3.06 13.46
N LEU A 896 4.18 2.03 14.20
CA LEU A 896 5.01 1.44 15.25
C LEU A 896 5.22 -0.05 14.97
N LYS A 897 6.47 -0.52 15.04
CA LYS A 897 6.83 -1.90 14.73
C LYS A 897 7.83 -2.49 15.75
N GLY A 898 7.50 -3.62 16.37
CA GLY A 898 8.43 -4.32 17.27
C GLY A 898 8.90 -3.49 18.46
N ILE A 899 8.01 -2.68 19.04
CA ILE A 899 8.33 -1.75 20.13
C ILE A 899 7.95 -2.37 21.47
N GLN A 900 8.89 -2.32 22.41
CA GLN A 900 8.62 -2.65 23.81
C GLN A 900 8.10 -1.41 24.54
N LEU A 901 6.89 -1.51 25.08
CA LEU A 901 6.27 -0.48 25.90
C LEU A 901 6.64 -0.66 27.37
N THR A 902 7.24 0.37 27.96
CA THR A 902 7.51 0.47 29.40
C THR A 902 6.36 1.12 30.16
N VAL A 903 5.45 1.80 29.46
CA VAL A 903 4.27 2.49 30.00
C VAL A 903 3.04 2.11 29.18
N TYR A 904 2.06 1.49 29.82
CA TYR A 904 0.75 1.20 29.25
C TYR A 904 -0.36 1.58 30.26
N PRO A 905 -1.50 2.15 29.82
CA PRO A 905 -1.78 2.61 28.46
C PRO A 905 -0.96 3.87 28.14
N PHE A 906 -0.32 3.89 26.96
CA PHE A 906 0.32 5.10 26.45
C PHE A 906 -0.74 5.96 25.75
N ARG A 907 -0.70 7.27 25.99
CA ARG A 907 -1.69 8.18 25.41
C ARG A 907 -1.43 8.33 23.91
N LEU A 908 -2.51 8.47 23.16
CA LEU A 908 -2.50 8.70 21.71
C LEU A 908 -3.11 10.06 21.41
N SER A 909 -2.66 10.69 20.33
CA SER A 909 -3.22 11.96 19.89
C SER A 909 -4.70 11.82 19.53
N ASN A 910 -5.56 12.72 20.01
CA ASN A 910 -6.94 12.84 19.52
C ASN A 910 -7.00 13.34 18.05
N LYS A 911 -5.88 13.85 17.51
CA LYS A 911 -5.67 14.20 16.10
C LYS A 911 -5.26 13.02 15.22
N LEU A 912 -5.03 11.83 15.79
CA LEU A 912 -4.52 10.67 15.06
C LEU A 912 -5.50 10.25 13.95
N THR A 913 -5.03 10.27 12.70
CA THR A 913 -5.79 9.90 11.50
C THR A 913 -5.40 8.52 10.97
N VAL A 914 -4.13 8.13 11.13
CA VAL A 914 -3.61 6.84 10.66
C VAL A 914 -2.80 6.18 11.76
N LEU A 915 -3.18 4.98 12.15
CA LEU A 915 -2.45 4.14 13.09
C LEU A 915 -2.09 2.79 12.45
N THR A 916 -0.81 2.45 12.47
CA THR A 916 -0.30 1.13 12.05
C THR A 916 0.56 0.54 13.17
N ILE A 917 0.20 -0.64 13.64
CA ILE A 917 0.87 -1.37 14.73
C ILE A 917 1.32 -2.73 14.18
N GLU A 918 2.61 -3.06 14.28
CA GLU A 918 3.15 -4.36 13.88
C GLU A 918 4.01 -4.99 14.99
N LYS A 919 3.84 -6.29 15.28
CA LYS A 919 4.67 -7.05 16.25
C LYS A 919 4.70 -6.43 17.65
N PHE A 920 3.53 -6.20 18.25
CA PHE A 920 3.40 -5.72 19.64
C PHE A 920 3.07 -6.86 20.61
N GLU A 921 3.68 -6.81 21.80
CA GLU A 921 3.52 -7.77 22.89
C GLU A 921 2.44 -7.33 23.93
N LEU A 922 1.37 -6.69 23.46
CA LEU A 922 0.25 -6.25 24.31
C LEU A 922 -0.93 -7.23 24.23
N LYS A 923 -1.62 -7.43 25.37
CA LYS A 923 -2.91 -8.16 25.43
C LYS A 923 -4.05 -7.34 24.81
N TYR A 924 -4.07 -6.03 25.07
CA TYR A 924 -5.03 -5.06 24.51
C TYR A 924 -4.30 -3.86 23.92
N LEU A 925 -4.81 -3.26 22.84
CA LEU A 925 -4.18 -2.09 22.23
C LEU A 925 -4.65 -0.77 22.85
N PHE A 926 -5.91 -0.68 23.27
CA PHE A 926 -6.52 0.51 23.87
C PHE A 926 -7.34 0.17 25.13
N THR A 927 -7.39 1.09 26.10
CA THR A 927 -8.52 1.14 27.04
C THR A 927 -9.78 1.69 26.33
N PRO A 928 -10.99 1.45 26.88
CA PRO A 928 -12.21 2.04 26.33
C PRO A 928 -12.20 3.57 26.34
N THR A 929 -11.54 4.20 27.31
CA THR A 929 -11.34 5.65 27.36
C THR A 929 -10.44 6.15 26.23
N THR A 930 -9.27 5.56 26.02
CA THR A 930 -8.39 5.92 24.88
C THR A 930 -9.10 5.72 23.55
N ALA A 931 -9.82 4.61 23.38
CA ALA A 931 -10.55 4.33 22.14
C ALA A 931 -11.66 5.35 21.83
N LYS A 932 -12.28 5.96 22.85
CA LYS A 932 -13.26 7.04 22.71
C LYS A 932 -12.63 8.39 22.33
N GLU A 933 -11.35 8.64 22.64
CA GLU A 933 -10.64 9.87 22.24
C GLU A 933 -10.24 9.87 20.74
N LEU A 934 -10.18 8.70 20.08
CA LEU A 934 -9.75 8.51 18.68
C LEU A 934 -10.81 8.91 17.62
N VAL A 935 -11.47 10.05 17.82
CA VAL A 935 -12.58 10.56 16.97
C VAL A 935 -12.17 10.96 15.55
N HIS A 936 -10.88 11.06 15.26
CA HIS A 936 -10.35 11.44 13.95
C HIS A 936 -9.66 10.30 13.18
N LEU A 937 -9.63 9.10 13.75
CA LEU A 937 -8.95 7.95 13.15
C LEU A 937 -9.67 7.50 11.86
N GLU A 938 -8.97 7.54 10.73
CA GLU A 938 -9.45 7.16 9.39
C GLU A 938 -8.95 5.78 8.94
N LYS A 939 -7.74 5.39 9.37
CA LYS A 939 -7.15 4.05 9.12
C LYS A 939 -6.57 3.45 10.40
N LEU A 940 -6.93 2.20 10.68
CA LEU A 940 -6.32 1.34 11.70
C LEU A 940 -5.81 0.05 11.05
N GLU A 941 -4.52 -0.22 11.20
CA GLU A 941 -3.88 -1.47 10.76
C GLU A 941 -3.12 -2.11 11.92
N VAL A 942 -3.41 -3.37 12.23
CA VAL A 942 -2.76 -4.15 13.30
C VAL A 942 -2.27 -5.48 12.72
N LYS A 943 -0.99 -5.78 12.90
CA LYS A 943 -0.29 -6.88 12.22
C LYS A 943 0.64 -7.67 13.13
N SER A 944 0.61 -8.99 13.05
CA SER A 944 1.60 -9.89 13.68
C SER A 944 1.79 -9.67 15.20
N CYS A 945 0.75 -9.24 15.92
CA CYS A 945 0.75 -9.12 17.38
C CYS A 945 0.26 -10.44 18.00
N GLU A 946 1.19 -11.33 18.36
CA GLU A 946 0.86 -12.71 18.72
C GLU A 946 0.10 -12.85 20.04
N ILE A 947 0.36 -11.96 21.02
CA ILE A 947 -0.21 -12.01 22.38
C ILE A 947 -1.61 -11.36 22.45
N MET A 948 -1.99 -10.58 21.44
CA MET A 948 -3.16 -9.71 21.49
C MET A 948 -4.49 -10.49 21.52
N GLU A 949 -5.24 -10.34 22.61
CA GLU A 949 -6.57 -10.95 22.81
C GLU A 949 -7.71 -10.02 22.38
N GLY A 950 -7.50 -8.70 22.42
CA GLY A 950 -8.45 -7.71 21.91
C GLY A 950 -7.82 -6.41 21.44
N ILE A 951 -8.56 -5.63 20.62
CA ILE A 951 -8.11 -4.29 20.22
C ILE A 951 -8.41 -3.28 21.33
N VAL A 952 -9.61 -3.34 21.90
CA VAL A 952 -10.01 -2.58 23.09
C VAL A 952 -10.25 -3.55 24.24
N GLY A 953 -9.76 -3.22 25.44
CA GLY A 953 -9.98 -4.04 26.64
C GLY A 953 -9.58 -3.34 27.94
N PHE A 954 -9.88 -3.96 29.07
CA PHE A 954 -9.62 -3.43 30.41
C PHE A 954 -8.36 -4.06 31.01
N GLU A 955 -7.48 -3.28 31.63
CA GLU A 955 -6.24 -3.80 32.20
C GLU A 955 -5.99 -3.28 33.63
N GLY A 956 -6.26 -4.16 34.60
CA GLY A 956 -6.05 -3.89 36.03
C GLY A 956 -7.34 -3.83 36.85
N GLN A 957 -7.19 -3.74 38.17
CA GLN A 957 -8.30 -3.69 39.13
C GLN A 957 -8.87 -2.28 39.37
N LYS A 958 -8.37 -1.23 38.69
CA LYS A 958 -8.74 0.17 38.97
C LYS A 958 -9.81 0.74 38.04
N ASP A 959 -10.06 0.11 36.89
CA ASP A 959 -11.01 0.62 35.88
C ASP A 959 -12.48 0.25 36.20
N GLU A 960 -12.81 -0.01 37.47
CA GLU A 960 -14.16 -0.40 37.90
C GLU A 960 -15.21 0.70 37.73
N ASN A 961 -14.77 1.95 37.50
CA ASN A 961 -15.62 3.12 37.30
C ASN A 961 -15.51 3.74 35.89
N GLU A 962 -14.79 3.14 34.93
CA GLU A 962 -14.66 3.70 33.57
C GLU A 962 -15.94 3.52 32.73
N ILE A 963 -16.76 4.57 32.70
CA ILE A 963 -17.82 4.93 31.75
C ILE A 963 -18.28 3.79 30.81
N THR A 964 -19.32 3.08 31.26
CA THR A 964 -20.16 2.20 30.45
C THR A 964 -20.77 2.97 29.28
N GLY A 965 -20.29 2.69 28.07
CA GLY A 965 -20.80 3.32 26.85
C GLY A 965 -20.01 2.91 25.62
N GLU A 966 -20.70 2.86 24.49
CA GLU A 966 -20.21 2.36 23.21
C GLU A 966 -19.03 3.20 22.67
N VAL A 967 -18.09 2.55 21.99
CA VAL A 967 -16.96 3.19 21.31
C VAL A 967 -17.31 3.42 19.85
N LYS A 968 -17.42 4.69 19.44
CA LYS A 968 -17.84 5.08 18.08
C LYS A 968 -16.68 5.65 17.26
N PHE A 969 -16.11 4.83 16.39
CA PHE A 969 -15.03 5.20 15.46
C PHE A 969 -15.58 6.02 14.28
N SER A 970 -15.96 7.27 14.55
CA SER A 970 -16.80 8.11 13.68
C SER A 970 -16.20 8.44 12.31
N LYS A 971 -14.87 8.38 12.14
CA LYS A 971 -14.18 8.62 10.87
C LYS A 971 -13.47 7.39 10.27
N LEU A 972 -13.54 6.21 10.90
CA LEU A 972 -12.73 5.06 10.49
C LEU A 972 -13.25 4.46 9.19
N LYS A 973 -12.50 4.66 8.09
CA LYS A 973 -12.80 4.20 6.74
C LYS A 973 -12.16 2.84 6.42
N GLN A 974 -11.04 2.53 7.08
CA GLN A 974 -10.22 1.36 6.80
C GLN A 974 -9.80 0.67 8.10
N LEU A 975 -10.14 -0.62 8.24
CA LEU A 975 -9.71 -1.48 9.33
C LEU A 975 -9.04 -2.73 8.77
N LYS A 976 -7.79 -2.99 9.17
CA LYS A 976 -7.03 -4.16 8.74
C LYS A 976 -6.42 -4.87 9.94
N LEU A 977 -6.80 -6.13 10.15
CA LEU A 977 -6.35 -7.00 11.25
C LEU A 977 -5.70 -8.24 10.64
N THR A 978 -4.40 -8.43 10.85
CA THR A 978 -3.63 -9.47 10.13
C THR A 978 -2.68 -10.24 11.05
N SER A 979 -2.65 -11.57 10.95
CA SER A 979 -1.77 -12.44 11.73
C SER A 979 -1.88 -12.22 13.25
N LEU A 980 -3.10 -12.20 13.79
CA LEU A 980 -3.37 -12.05 15.22
C LEU A 980 -3.97 -13.37 15.76
N PRO A 981 -3.16 -14.40 16.03
CA PRO A 981 -3.62 -15.76 16.30
C PRO A 981 -4.48 -15.89 17.57
N ASN A 982 -4.18 -15.09 18.60
CA ASN A 982 -4.88 -15.12 19.89
C ASN A 982 -6.02 -14.09 20.00
N LEU A 983 -6.34 -13.32 18.96
CA LEU A 983 -7.40 -12.33 19.00
C LEU A 983 -8.77 -13.02 19.18
N ILE A 984 -9.46 -12.69 20.27
CA ILE A 984 -10.76 -13.28 20.65
C ILE A 984 -11.92 -12.36 20.24
N SER A 985 -11.73 -11.05 20.35
CA SER A 985 -12.74 -10.04 19.99
C SER A 985 -12.08 -8.69 19.67
N PHE A 986 -12.80 -7.77 19.01
CA PHE A 986 -12.33 -6.41 18.83
C PHE A 986 -12.40 -5.64 20.16
N PHE A 987 -13.49 -5.82 20.92
CA PHE A 987 -13.68 -5.22 22.25
C PHE A 987 -13.90 -6.34 23.28
N ALA A 988 -12.93 -6.55 24.16
CA ALA A 988 -12.98 -7.59 25.18
C ALA A 988 -13.91 -7.19 26.34
N LYS A 989 -14.91 -8.03 26.63
CA LYS A 989 -15.80 -7.86 27.79
C LYS A 989 -15.14 -8.40 29.05
N LYS A 990 -15.33 -7.71 30.18
CA LYS A 990 -14.91 -8.19 31.52
C LYS A 990 -15.76 -9.42 31.89
N GLU A 991 -15.13 -10.51 32.29
CA GLU A 991 -15.87 -11.69 32.79
C GLU A 991 -16.50 -11.37 34.15
N GLU A 992 -17.82 -11.51 34.26
CA GLU A 992 -18.50 -11.49 35.56
C GLU A 992 -18.25 -12.82 36.29
N MET A 993 -17.61 -12.78 37.46
CA MET A 993 -17.45 -13.97 38.31
C MET A 993 -18.80 -14.40 38.90
N GLY A 994 -19.56 -15.18 38.13
CA GLY A 994 -20.70 -15.94 38.63
C GLY A 994 -20.25 -17.03 39.60
N THR A 995 -20.76 -17.00 40.84
CA THR A 995 -20.40 -17.90 41.94
C THR A 995 -21.01 -19.30 41.82
N THR A 996 -20.64 -20.06 40.78
CA THR A 996 -20.92 -21.50 40.68
C THR A 996 -19.73 -22.26 40.11
N MET A 997 -19.06 -23.07 40.94
CA MET A 997 -18.07 -24.03 40.46
C MET A 997 -18.75 -25.05 39.54
N GLY A 998 -18.22 -25.21 38.32
CA GLY A 998 -18.61 -26.33 37.43
C GLY A 998 -19.33 -25.97 36.12
N SER A 999 -19.01 -24.85 35.48
CA SER A 999 -19.30 -24.65 34.04
C SER A 999 -18.40 -23.58 33.42
N PHE A 1000 -17.30 -23.98 32.79
CA PHE A 1000 -16.57 -23.09 31.88
C PHE A 1000 -17.41 -22.92 30.60
N SER A 1001 -18.26 -21.90 30.59
CA SER A 1001 -19.02 -21.51 29.40
C SER A 1001 -18.07 -20.88 28.39
N THR A 1002 -17.42 -21.72 27.58
CA THR A 1002 -16.66 -21.33 26.38
C THR A 1002 -17.61 -20.86 25.27
N ARG A 1003 -18.40 -19.82 25.57
CA ARG A 1003 -19.39 -19.26 24.67
C ARG A 1003 -18.69 -18.44 23.60
N ALA A 1004 -18.57 -19.05 22.43
CA ALA A 1004 -18.21 -18.47 21.14
C ALA A 1004 -18.57 -16.97 20.99
N GLN A 1005 -17.63 -16.08 21.27
CA GLN A 1005 -17.81 -14.64 21.06
C GLN A 1005 -17.56 -14.27 19.59
N PRO A 1006 -18.29 -13.28 19.04
CA PRO A 1006 -18.02 -12.70 17.73
C PRO A 1006 -16.88 -11.67 17.79
N LEU A 1007 -16.18 -11.46 16.67
CA LEU A 1007 -15.16 -10.41 16.57
C LEU A 1007 -15.73 -9.02 16.89
N PHE A 1008 -16.88 -8.65 16.31
CA PHE A 1008 -17.56 -7.40 16.63
C PHE A 1008 -18.78 -7.66 17.53
N ASN A 1009 -18.89 -6.87 18.60
CA ASN A 1009 -19.99 -6.90 19.56
C ASN A 1009 -20.63 -5.50 19.70
N GLU A 1010 -21.56 -5.34 20.65
CA GLU A 1010 -22.37 -4.12 20.79
C GLU A 1010 -21.58 -2.91 21.28
N GLN A 1011 -20.38 -3.11 21.84
CA GLN A 1011 -19.57 -2.03 22.39
C GLN A 1011 -18.87 -1.17 21.31
N VAL A 1012 -19.02 -1.50 20.01
CA VAL A 1012 -18.30 -0.83 18.92
C VAL A 1012 -19.18 -0.46 17.71
N ILE A 1013 -19.02 0.77 17.24
CA ILE A 1013 -19.78 1.37 16.12
C ILE A 1013 -18.84 1.98 15.08
N PHE A 1014 -19.07 1.64 13.80
CA PHE A 1014 -18.24 1.99 12.66
C PHE A 1014 -19.09 2.58 11.51
N PRO A 1015 -19.49 3.86 11.58
CA PRO A 1015 -20.52 4.42 10.69
C PRO A 1015 -20.06 4.73 9.26
N VAL A 1016 -18.74 4.79 9.01
CA VAL A 1016 -18.15 5.16 7.71
C VAL A 1016 -17.10 4.15 7.21
N LEU A 1017 -17.07 2.95 7.80
CA LEU A 1017 -16.11 1.91 7.43
C LEU A 1017 -16.40 1.38 6.02
N LYS A 1018 -15.41 1.49 5.13
CA LYS A 1018 -15.48 1.11 3.72
C LYS A 1018 -14.67 -0.14 3.40
N ARG A 1019 -13.49 -0.30 4.00
CA ARG A 1019 -12.65 -1.49 3.83
C ARG A 1019 -12.41 -2.19 5.15
N LEU A 1020 -12.72 -3.49 5.18
CA LEU A 1020 -12.41 -4.39 6.29
C LEU A 1020 -11.56 -5.55 5.75
N THR A 1021 -10.36 -5.70 6.28
CA THR A 1021 -9.44 -6.80 5.96
C THR A 1021 -9.15 -7.59 7.23
N ILE A 1022 -9.39 -8.90 7.18
CA ILE A 1022 -9.19 -9.84 8.28
C ILE A 1022 -8.33 -10.98 7.75
N ALA A 1023 -7.11 -11.17 8.24
CA ALA A 1023 -6.23 -12.26 7.81
C ALA A 1023 -5.62 -13.01 9.00
N GLY A 1024 -5.54 -14.34 8.94
CA GLY A 1024 -4.79 -15.14 9.92
C GLY A 1024 -5.27 -15.03 11.37
N LEU A 1025 -6.58 -14.81 11.59
CA LEU A 1025 -7.17 -14.77 12.92
C LEU A 1025 -7.48 -16.19 13.43
N GLY A 1026 -6.49 -16.83 14.06
CA GLY A 1026 -6.55 -18.22 14.48
C GLY A 1026 -7.56 -18.58 15.57
N SER A 1027 -8.17 -17.60 16.25
CA SER A 1027 -9.13 -17.83 17.35
C SER A 1027 -10.56 -17.41 17.05
N ILE A 1028 -10.79 -16.63 15.99
CA ILE A 1028 -12.13 -16.15 15.61
C ILE A 1028 -12.95 -17.25 14.93
N ILE A 1029 -14.15 -17.51 15.46
CA ILE A 1029 -15.12 -18.47 14.92
C ILE A 1029 -16.38 -17.83 14.33
N LYS A 1030 -16.61 -16.55 14.62
CA LYS A 1030 -17.66 -15.70 14.05
C LYS A 1030 -17.15 -14.27 13.95
N ILE A 1031 -17.40 -13.57 12.84
CA ILE A 1031 -17.07 -12.14 12.74
C ILE A 1031 -18.16 -11.28 13.40
N TRP A 1032 -19.43 -11.67 13.24
CA TRP A 1032 -20.61 -10.87 13.62
C TRP A 1032 -21.54 -11.62 14.57
N ASP A 1033 -22.25 -10.90 15.44
CA ASP A 1033 -23.42 -11.45 16.11
C ASP A 1033 -24.67 -11.26 15.25
N LYS A 1034 -25.55 -12.28 15.22
CA LYS A 1034 -26.87 -12.17 14.59
C LYS A 1034 -27.80 -11.25 15.38
N GLN A 1035 -27.63 -11.15 16.70
CA GLN A 1035 -28.52 -10.37 17.58
C GLN A 1035 -28.28 -8.85 17.47
N LEU A 1036 -27.14 -8.44 16.93
CA LEU A 1036 -26.72 -7.03 16.90
C LEU A 1036 -26.97 -6.32 15.57
N VAL A 1037 -27.45 -7.02 14.54
CA VAL A 1037 -27.66 -6.42 13.21
C VAL A 1037 -28.66 -5.27 13.26
N VAL A 1038 -29.74 -5.37 14.04
CA VAL A 1038 -30.73 -4.29 14.21
C VAL A 1038 -30.08 -3.07 14.89
N VAL A 1039 -29.33 -3.29 15.97
CA VAL A 1039 -28.61 -2.23 16.71
C VAL A 1039 -27.61 -1.53 15.80
N TRP A 1040 -26.83 -2.28 15.03
CA TRP A 1040 -25.90 -1.72 14.04
C TRP A 1040 -26.61 -0.98 12.92
N GLN A 1041 -27.78 -1.43 12.47
CA GLN A 1041 -28.58 -0.75 11.46
C GLN A 1041 -29.11 0.60 11.96
N GLU A 1042 -29.63 0.64 13.19
CA GLU A 1042 -30.10 1.88 13.84
C GLU A 1042 -28.96 2.87 14.10
N GLN A 1043 -27.78 2.38 14.50
CA GLN A 1043 -26.57 3.18 14.72
C GLN A 1043 -25.79 3.52 13.43
N GLY A 1044 -26.22 3.00 12.26
CA GLY A 1044 -25.56 3.17 10.97
C GLY A 1044 -24.20 2.46 10.83
N SER A 1045 -23.87 1.54 11.73
CA SER A 1045 -22.61 0.80 11.78
C SER A 1045 -22.47 -0.17 10.60
N PHE A 1046 -21.28 -0.24 10.00
CA PHE A 1046 -20.94 -1.08 8.83
C PHE A 1046 -21.72 -0.80 7.53
N CYS A 1047 -22.71 0.09 7.54
CA CYS A 1047 -23.58 0.42 6.39
C CYS A 1047 -22.84 0.97 5.14
N GLN A 1048 -21.59 1.41 5.27
CA GLN A 1048 -20.77 1.92 4.16
C GLN A 1048 -19.73 0.93 3.63
N LEU A 1049 -19.74 -0.33 4.09
CA LEU A 1049 -18.70 -1.30 3.72
C LEU A 1049 -18.76 -1.61 2.21
N THR A 1050 -17.68 -1.31 1.49
CA THR A 1050 -17.52 -1.54 0.05
C THR A 1050 -16.63 -2.74 -0.26
N ASN A 1051 -15.63 -3.03 0.56
CA ASN A 1051 -14.74 -4.18 0.36
C ASN A 1051 -14.60 -4.97 1.68
N LEU A 1052 -14.85 -6.27 1.63
CA LEU A 1052 -14.54 -7.21 2.71
C LEU A 1052 -13.56 -8.27 2.21
N GLU A 1053 -12.45 -8.42 2.93
CA GLU A 1053 -11.45 -9.45 2.70
C GLU A 1053 -11.25 -10.32 3.94
N VAL A 1054 -11.31 -11.64 3.77
CA VAL A 1054 -11.12 -12.63 4.84
C VAL A 1054 -10.15 -13.72 4.38
N ARG A 1055 -8.92 -13.73 4.90
CA ARG A 1055 -7.88 -14.74 4.58
C ARG A 1055 -7.51 -15.60 5.79
N ASP A 1056 -7.20 -16.88 5.59
CA ASP A 1056 -6.51 -17.78 6.54
C ASP A 1056 -7.13 -17.88 7.95
N CYS A 1057 -8.43 -17.62 8.08
CA CYS A 1057 -9.13 -17.68 9.36
C CYS A 1057 -9.51 -19.14 9.68
N SER A 1058 -8.55 -19.88 10.24
CA SER A 1058 -8.55 -21.34 10.34
C SER A 1058 -9.69 -21.98 11.15
N LYS A 1059 -10.40 -21.21 11.99
CA LYS A 1059 -11.58 -21.67 12.74
C LYS A 1059 -12.91 -21.04 12.27
N LEU A 1060 -12.87 -20.11 11.31
CA LEU A 1060 -14.06 -19.40 10.85
C LEU A 1060 -14.93 -20.33 9.98
N MET A 1061 -16.18 -20.52 10.38
CA MET A 1061 -17.11 -21.41 9.67
C MET A 1061 -17.99 -20.70 8.64
N HIS A 1062 -18.27 -19.41 8.86
CA HIS A 1062 -19.12 -18.55 8.02
C HIS A 1062 -18.64 -17.09 8.10
N VAL A 1063 -18.78 -16.33 7.01
CA VAL A 1063 -18.45 -14.90 6.97
C VAL A 1063 -19.57 -14.06 7.58
N PHE A 1064 -20.84 -14.37 7.26
CA PHE A 1064 -22.02 -13.59 7.67
C PHE A 1064 -23.16 -14.44 8.26
N PRO A 1065 -23.96 -13.92 9.22
CA PRO A 1065 -25.29 -14.45 9.50
C PRO A 1065 -26.30 -14.02 8.42
N SER A 1066 -27.40 -14.77 8.25
CA SER A 1066 -28.41 -14.51 7.21
C SER A 1066 -29.06 -13.13 7.29
N ASN A 1067 -29.23 -12.57 8.48
CA ASN A 1067 -29.86 -11.27 8.67
C ASN A 1067 -28.93 -10.07 8.38
N MET A 1068 -27.62 -10.27 8.12
CA MET A 1068 -26.62 -9.18 7.98
C MET A 1068 -26.82 -8.29 6.73
N HIS A 1069 -27.60 -8.75 5.75
CA HIS A 1069 -27.75 -8.08 4.46
C HIS A 1069 -28.11 -6.57 4.47
N PRO A 1070 -28.85 -5.99 5.45
CA PRO A 1070 -29.20 -4.58 5.42
C PRO A 1070 -27.99 -3.65 5.54
N LEU A 1071 -26.93 -4.12 6.22
CA LEU A 1071 -25.68 -3.39 6.44
C LEU A 1071 -24.75 -3.46 5.23
N LEU A 1072 -24.87 -4.52 4.41
CA LEU A 1072 -23.95 -4.83 3.31
C LEU A 1072 -24.47 -4.38 1.93
N LYS A 1073 -25.49 -3.51 1.90
CA LYS A 1073 -26.08 -3.01 0.63
C LYS A 1073 -25.08 -2.30 -0.28
N ASN A 1074 -24.02 -1.74 0.31
CA ASN A 1074 -22.96 -1.04 -0.41
C ASN A 1074 -21.72 -1.90 -0.74
N LEU A 1075 -21.73 -3.20 -0.38
CA LEU A 1075 -20.60 -4.09 -0.62
C LEU A 1075 -20.41 -4.27 -2.13
N GLU A 1076 -19.23 -3.90 -2.63
CA GLU A 1076 -18.83 -3.99 -4.03
C GLU A 1076 -17.90 -5.18 -4.28
N GLU A 1077 -17.13 -5.59 -3.28
CA GLU A 1077 -16.15 -6.66 -3.36
C GLU A 1077 -16.16 -7.54 -2.11
N LEU A 1078 -16.21 -8.85 -2.31
CA LEU A 1078 -16.06 -9.86 -1.27
C LEU A 1078 -14.95 -10.84 -1.65
N LYS A 1079 -13.91 -10.91 -0.84
CA LYS A 1079 -12.82 -11.86 -1.02
C LYS A 1079 -12.67 -12.79 0.19
N VAL A 1080 -12.60 -14.09 -0.08
CA VAL A 1080 -12.41 -15.12 0.95
C VAL A 1080 -11.39 -16.18 0.52
N GLU A 1081 -10.40 -16.44 1.36
CA GLU A 1081 -9.18 -17.17 1.01
C GLU A 1081 -8.71 -18.06 2.17
N GLY A 1082 -8.22 -19.27 1.90
CA GLY A 1082 -7.49 -20.10 2.88
C GLY A 1082 -8.26 -20.54 4.14
N CYS A 1083 -9.55 -20.23 4.25
CA CYS A 1083 -10.37 -20.49 5.44
C CYS A 1083 -10.81 -21.97 5.51
N ARG A 1084 -9.89 -22.86 5.88
CA ARG A 1084 -10.02 -24.34 5.80
C ARG A 1084 -11.22 -24.97 6.53
N THR A 1085 -11.86 -24.28 7.47
CA THR A 1085 -13.08 -24.74 8.17
C THR A 1085 -14.39 -24.22 7.60
N MET A 1086 -14.35 -23.30 6.63
CA MET A 1086 -15.54 -22.60 6.15
C MET A 1086 -16.52 -23.57 5.46
N LYS A 1087 -17.78 -23.56 5.91
CA LYS A 1087 -18.84 -24.45 5.38
C LYS A 1087 -19.78 -23.75 4.40
N GLY A 1088 -19.96 -22.44 4.56
CA GLY A 1088 -20.78 -21.59 3.71
C GLY A 1088 -20.47 -20.12 4.00
N ILE A 1089 -20.55 -19.25 2.98
CA ILE A 1089 -20.25 -17.82 3.12
C ILE A 1089 -21.24 -17.16 4.10
N ALA A 1090 -22.52 -17.45 3.96
CA ALA A 1090 -23.58 -17.01 4.85
C ALA A 1090 -24.23 -18.19 5.59
N LYS A 1091 -24.60 -17.98 6.87
CA LYS A 1091 -25.31 -18.98 7.67
C LYS A 1091 -26.81 -18.67 7.74
N PHE A 1092 -27.64 -19.60 7.28
CA PHE A 1092 -29.10 -19.50 7.45
C PHE A 1092 -29.53 -20.11 8.78
N GLU A 1093 -30.22 -19.35 9.63
CA GLU A 1093 -30.82 -19.80 10.89
C GLU A 1093 -32.31 -19.41 10.88
N GLY A 1094 -33.18 -20.32 10.45
CA GLY A 1094 -34.62 -20.08 10.39
C GLY A 1094 -35.32 -20.46 11.70
N GLU A 1095 -35.64 -19.48 12.54
CA GLU A 1095 -36.74 -19.58 13.50
C GLU A 1095 -38.01 -19.00 12.84
N ARG A 1096 -39.17 -19.58 13.15
CA ARG A 1096 -40.46 -19.17 12.55
C ARG A 1096 -41.22 -18.30 13.54
N ASP A 1097 -41.34 -17.01 13.24
CA ASP A 1097 -42.30 -16.13 13.91
C ASP A 1097 -43.74 -16.39 13.40
N GLU A 1098 -44.73 -16.12 14.24
CA GLU A 1098 -46.12 -16.61 14.07
C GLU A 1098 -46.93 -15.92 12.95
N ASP A 1099 -46.49 -14.75 12.46
CA ASP A 1099 -47.28 -13.87 11.57
C ASP A 1099 -47.03 -14.03 10.05
N GLY A 1100 -46.27 -15.04 9.62
CA GLY A 1100 -46.33 -15.55 8.23
C GLY A 1100 -45.84 -14.62 7.10
N VAL A 1101 -45.27 -13.45 7.40
CA VAL A 1101 -44.61 -12.58 6.39
C VAL A 1101 -43.11 -12.90 6.38
N ARG A 1102 -42.63 -13.47 5.27
CA ARG A 1102 -41.21 -13.80 5.09
C ARG A 1102 -40.51 -12.79 4.20
N ASN A 1103 -39.27 -12.50 4.59
CA ASN A 1103 -38.29 -11.72 3.85
C ASN A 1103 -37.13 -12.66 3.43
N GLU A 1104 -36.11 -12.16 2.74
CA GLU A 1104 -35.75 -12.66 1.40
C GLU A 1104 -34.46 -13.62 1.33
N ILE A 1105 -33.99 -14.27 0.18
CA ILE A 1105 -32.64 -14.81 -0.36
C ILE A 1105 -32.40 -14.87 -1.99
N VAL A 1106 -31.85 -13.89 -2.78
CA VAL A 1106 -31.37 -14.01 -4.23
C VAL A 1106 -30.31 -12.98 -4.75
N SER A 1107 -29.21 -13.43 -5.40
CA SER A 1107 -28.66 -12.75 -6.61
C SER A 1107 -27.54 -11.70 -6.48
N PRO A 1108 -26.22 -12.03 -6.57
CA PRO A 1108 -25.21 -11.05 -7.00
C PRO A 1108 -25.50 -10.55 -8.43
N ALA A 1109 -25.01 -9.36 -8.79
CA ALA A 1109 -25.15 -8.82 -10.14
C ALA A 1109 -24.36 -9.66 -11.18
N ARG A 1110 -24.82 -9.67 -12.43
CA ARG A 1110 -24.40 -10.63 -13.48
C ARG A 1110 -22.96 -10.47 -14.04
N GLU A 1111 -22.14 -9.61 -13.46
CA GLU A 1111 -20.89 -9.14 -14.06
C GLU A 1111 -19.67 -9.40 -13.14
N HIS A 1112 -18.97 -10.51 -13.38
CA HIS A 1112 -17.66 -10.92 -12.81
C HIS A 1112 -17.67 -11.68 -11.46
N LEU A 1113 -18.09 -12.95 -11.53
CA LEU A 1113 -17.79 -13.98 -10.52
C LEU A 1113 -16.54 -14.77 -10.97
N GLU A 1114 -15.43 -14.62 -10.25
CA GLU A 1114 -14.19 -15.41 -10.48
C GLU A 1114 -13.96 -16.37 -9.31
N MET A 1115 -14.26 -17.64 -9.54
CA MET A 1115 -13.81 -18.74 -8.70
C MET A 1115 -12.55 -19.35 -9.31
N VAL A 1116 -11.49 -19.45 -8.52
CA VAL A 1116 -10.27 -20.16 -8.92
C VAL A 1116 -9.78 -20.95 -7.70
N GLY A 1117 -9.31 -22.18 -7.91
CA GLY A 1117 -8.66 -22.98 -6.85
C GLY A 1117 -9.53 -23.40 -5.68
N VAL A 1118 -10.34 -24.46 -5.85
CA VAL A 1118 -10.77 -25.33 -4.73
C VAL A 1118 -10.02 -26.65 -4.88
N THR A 1119 -9.15 -26.98 -3.93
CA THR A 1119 -8.46 -28.26 -3.88
C THR A 1119 -9.29 -29.28 -3.09
N GLU A 1120 -9.63 -30.37 -3.78
CA GLU A 1120 -10.23 -31.64 -3.31
C GLU A 1120 -11.32 -31.60 -2.21
N ILE A 1121 -12.54 -31.99 -2.60
CA ILE A 1121 -13.61 -32.36 -1.66
C ILE A 1121 -13.51 -33.86 -1.38
N GLU A 1122 -13.36 -34.25 -0.11
CA GLU A 1122 -13.57 -35.62 0.37
C GLU A 1122 -15.06 -36.03 0.26
N ASP A 1123 -15.53 -36.32 -0.97
CA ASP A 1123 -16.53 -37.34 -1.32
C ASP A 1123 -16.96 -37.21 -2.80
N LYS A 1124 -16.22 -37.86 -3.71
CA LYS A 1124 -16.64 -38.28 -5.07
C LYS A 1124 -17.59 -37.35 -5.85
N GLN A 1125 -17.31 -36.05 -5.90
CA GLN A 1125 -17.86 -35.14 -6.93
C GLN A 1125 -16.73 -34.31 -7.54
N PRO A 1126 -16.70 -34.14 -8.88
CA PRO A 1126 -15.70 -33.31 -9.55
C PRO A 1126 -15.91 -31.82 -9.24
N LEU A 1127 -14.84 -31.05 -9.42
CA LEU A 1127 -14.80 -29.61 -9.16
C LEU A 1127 -15.64 -28.81 -10.17
N PRO A 1128 -16.17 -27.63 -9.80
CA PRO A 1128 -16.76 -26.68 -10.74
C PRO A 1128 -15.74 -26.18 -11.78
N GLU A 1129 -15.76 -26.74 -12.98
CA GLU A 1129 -14.92 -26.27 -14.11
C GLU A 1129 -15.64 -25.18 -14.95
N SER A 1130 -16.89 -24.84 -14.62
CA SER A 1130 -17.70 -23.91 -15.42
C SER A 1130 -18.52 -22.89 -14.62
N ARG A 1131 -18.76 -21.73 -15.24
CA ARG A 1131 -19.66 -20.65 -14.74
C ARG A 1131 -21.05 -21.16 -14.32
N LYS A 1132 -21.55 -22.24 -14.93
CA LYS A 1132 -22.86 -22.85 -14.61
C LYS A 1132 -22.88 -23.63 -13.30
N GLU A 1133 -21.74 -24.07 -12.81
CA GLU A 1133 -21.59 -24.76 -11.53
C GLU A 1133 -21.38 -23.75 -10.39
N VAL A 1134 -20.71 -22.62 -10.66
CA VAL A 1134 -20.73 -21.43 -9.78
C VAL A 1134 -22.17 -20.95 -9.56
N GLU A 1135 -22.95 -20.83 -10.64
CA GLU A 1135 -24.40 -20.54 -10.58
C GLU A 1135 -25.19 -21.59 -9.77
N SER A 1136 -24.65 -22.80 -9.54
CA SER A 1136 -25.30 -23.84 -8.72
C SER A 1136 -25.05 -23.67 -7.23
N LEU A 1137 -23.89 -23.14 -6.81
CA LEU A 1137 -23.57 -22.80 -5.41
C LEU A 1137 -24.45 -21.65 -4.86
N CYS A 1138 -25.03 -20.86 -5.76
CA CYS A 1138 -25.96 -19.76 -5.46
C CYS A 1138 -27.45 -20.15 -5.59
N ARG A 1139 -27.80 -21.42 -5.89
CA ARG A 1139 -29.21 -21.83 -5.97
C ARG A 1139 -29.82 -22.00 -4.58
N PRO A 1140 -30.98 -21.41 -4.28
CA PRO A 1140 -31.71 -21.72 -3.06
C PRO A 1140 -32.23 -23.15 -3.11
N LEU A 1141 -32.19 -23.85 -1.97
CA LEU A 1141 -32.59 -25.26 -1.84
C LEU A 1141 -34.11 -25.44 -1.73
N ASN A 1142 -34.85 -24.39 -1.38
CA ASN A 1142 -36.31 -24.34 -1.35
C ASN A 1142 -36.81 -22.97 -1.85
N ASN A 1143 -38.07 -22.91 -2.28
CA ASN A 1143 -38.48 -22.07 -3.41
C ASN A 1143 -39.16 -20.72 -3.07
N ASP A 1144 -38.90 -20.12 -1.91
CA ASP A 1144 -39.46 -18.82 -1.52
C ASP A 1144 -38.37 -17.93 -0.88
N ASP A 1145 -38.49 -16.59 -1.07
CA ASP A 1145 -37.73 -15.46 -0.46
C ASP A 1145 -36.42 -14.94 -1.25
N ILE A 1146 -36.16 -13.60 -1.50
CA ILE A 1146 -35.11 -12.89 -2.41
C ILE A 1146 -34.00 -11.77 -1.89
N ILE A 1147 -33.05 -11.95 -0.92
CA ILE A 1147 -32.00 -11.01 -0.36
C ILE A 1147 -31.06 -10.54 -1.47
N VAL A 1148 -30.81 -9.24 -1.53
CA VAL A 1148 -29.97 -8.62 -2.55
C VAL A 1148 -28.71 -7.96 -1.95
N PHE A 1149 -27.55 -8.17 -2.59
CA PHE A 1149 -26.33 -7.35 -2.44
C PHE A 1149 -26.18 -6.45 -3.69
N PRO A 1150 -26.88 -5.30 -3.77
CA PRO A 1150 -27.17 -4.62 -5.04
C PRO A 1150 -25.97 -3.95 -5.70
N ARG A 1151 -24.84 -3.81 -4.98
CA ARG A 1151 -23.60 -3.20 -5.51
C ARG A 1151 -22.46 -4.20 -5.70
N LEU A 1152 -22.66 -5.48 -5.38
CA LEU A 1152 -21.60 -6.49 -5.39
C LEU A 1152 -21.18 -6.81 -6.82
N LYS A 1153 -19.96 -6.41 -7.18
CA LYS A 1153 -19.32 -6.57 -8.49
C LYS A 1153 -18.44 -7.81 -8.51
N THR A 1154 -17.56 -7.95 -7.51
CA THR A 1154 -16.52 -8.98 -7.49
C THR A 1154 -16.72 -9.91 -6.29
N VAL A 1155 -16.66 -11.22 -6.54
CA VAL A 1155 -16.59 -12.24 -5.47
C VAL A 1155 -15.46 -13.22 -5.80
N THR A 1156 -14.45 -13.27 -4.94
CA THR A 1156 -13.23 -14.07 -5.11
C THR A 1156 -13.15 -15.10 -3.99
N LEU A 1157 -13.21 -16.39 -4.35
CA LEU A 1157 -13.15 -17.51 -3.41
C LEU A 1157 -11.98 -18.45 -3.77
N TRP A 1158 -11.09 -18.74 -2.81
CA TRP A 1158 -9.87 -19.53 -3.04
C TRP A 1158 -9.52 -20.41 -1.81
N GLU A 1159 -9.09 -21.66 -2.03
CA GLU A 1159 -8.67 -22.62 -0.99
C GLU A 1159 -9.67 -22.82 0.17
N LEU A 1160 -10.93 -23.09 -0.20
CA LEU A 1160 -12.03 -23.35 0.75
C LEU A 1160 -12.54 -24.80 0.67
N PRO A 1161 -11.74 -25.82 1.09
CA PRO A 1161 -12.03 -27.25 0.83
C PRO A 1161 -13.32 -27.78 1.48
N LYS A 1162 -13.89 -27.07 2.46
CA LYS A 1162 -15.14 -27.45 3.16
C LYS A 1162 -16.36 -26.66 2.71
N LEU A 1163 -16.22 -25.74 1.75
CA LEU A 1163 -17.32 -24.91 1.25
C LEU A 1163 -18.26 -25.76 0.40
N LYS A 1164 -19.52 -25.94 0.85
CA LYS A 1164 -20.52 -26.76 0.14
C LYS A 1164 -21.55 -25.93 -0.64
N SER A 1165 -21.74 -24.68 -0.26
CA SER A 1165 -22.75 -23.77 -0.81
C SER A 1165 -22.45 -22.34 -0.38
N PHE A 1166 -23.03 -21.34 -1.07
CA PHE A 1166 -22.93 -19.95 -0.60
C PHE A 1166 -23.69 -19.74 0.73
N TYR A 1167 -24.84 -20.41 0.88
CA TYR A 1167 -25.66 -20.43 2.09
C TYR A 1167 -25.67 -21.83 2.72
N SER A 1168 -25.29 -21.97 3.99
CA SER A 1168 -25.34 -23.26 4.69
C SER A 1168 -26.66 -23.44 5.46
N GLU A 1169 -27.36 -24.55 5.25
CA GLU A 1169 -28.52 -24.96 6.05
C GLU A 1169 -28.11 -25.62 7.38
N THR A 1170 -28.96 -25.48 8.40
CA THR A 1170 -29.04 -26.42 9.52
C THR A 1170 -29.75 -27.70 9.06
N GLN A 1171 -29.11 -28.88 9.21
CA GLN A 1171 -29.68 -30.16 8.78
C GLN A 1171 -31.05 -30.45 9.44
N GLY A 1172 -32.12 -30.19 8.67
CA GLY A 1172 -33.48 -30.67 8.93
C GLY A 1172 -33.81 -31.74 7.91
N ILE A 1173 -33.90 -32.98 8.37
CA ILE A 1173 -34.25 -34.20 7.61
C ILE A 1173 -35.34 -33.94 6.55
N PHE A 1174 -35.07 -34.22 5.27
CA PHE A 1174 -35.95 -34.99 4.37
C PHE A 1174 -35.23 -35.36 3.07
N SER A 1175 -35.51 -36.56 2.55
CA SER A 1175 -34.93 -37.08 1.30
C SER A 1175 -36.03 -37.44 0.31
N HIS A 1176 -35.90 -37.06 -0.96
CA HIS A 1176 -36.65 -37.70 -2.05
C HIS A 1176 -35.90 -37.67 -3.39
N LYS A 1177 -35.94 -38.80 -4.09
CA LYS A 1177 -35.36 -39.01 -5.42
C LYS A 1177 -36.16 -38.25 -6.49
N VAL A 1178 -35.48 -37.67 -7.47
CA VAL A 1178 -36.11 -37.23 -8.74
C VAL A 1178 -35.56 -38.06 -9.90
N GLN A 1179 -36.46 -38.63 -10.71
CA GLN A 1179 -36.13 -39.43 -11.88
C GLN A 1179 -35.71 -38.53 -13.06
N ARG A 1180 -34.64 -38.90 -13.78
CA ARG A 1180 -34.34 -38.30 -15.09
C ARG A 1180 -35.26 -38.90 -16.15
N THR A 1181 -36.03 -38.06 -16.83
CA THR A 1181 -36.61 -38.36 -18.14
C THR A 1181 -35.84 -37.59 -19.23
N SER A 1182 -35.62 -38.28 -20.35
CA SER A 1182 -34.83 -37.82 -21.49
C SER A 1182 -35.70 -37.23 -22.60
N LEU A 1183 -35.25 -36.16 -23.27
CA LEU A 1183 -35.67 -35.78 -24.63
C LEU A 1183 -34.48 -35.09 -25.36
N PRO A 1184 -34.39 -35.14 -26.71
CA PRO A 1184 -33.14 -34.88 -27.44
C PRO A 1184 -33.05 -33.54 -28.20
N PHE A 1185 -31.79 -33.14 -28.43
CA PHE A 1185 -31.17 -32.41 -29.56
C PHE A 1185 -31.94 -31.51 -30.57
N PHE A 1186 -31.19 -30.50 -31.03
CA PHE A 1186 -31.41 -29.50 -32.10
C PHE A 1186 -32.37 -28.35 -31.76
N THR A 1187 -32.00 -27.07 -31.93
CA THR A 1187 -30.77 -26.43 -32.49
C THR A 1187 -30.21 -25.39 -31.53
#